data_AF-A0A2W7N0R5-F1
#
_entry.id   AF-A0A2W7N0R5-F1
#
_cell.length_a   1.000
_cell.length_b   1.000
_cell.length_c   1.000
_cell.angle_alpha   90.00
_cell.angle_beta   90.00
_cell.angle_gamma   90.00
#
_symmetry.space_group_name_H-M   'P 1'
#
loop_
_entity.id
_entity.type
_entity.pdbx_description
1 polymer ?
#
loop_
_entity_poly.entity_id
_entity_poly.type
_entity_poly.pdbx_seq_one_letter_code
_entity_poly.pdbx_strand_id
1 'polypeptide(L)'
;MLKGIRIIFIFLLIASSLQAQNITQEQAHLYFKNGNYSEAAKAYEQLFRLQSRDARINFFYGASLVHLNSNLSQAAKCLRYAVMRNVNKESLFYLGRASQLNYEYDEALLHFNKFITQQGIDAAMKSQTLQYIQECQFGKSMITKIYHPEVLSADTIDRGSELEAYQLSPDAGKIMKNSDFFESGIDPDGIVFATERGDVVYFTMSSANQHDLYKMERLIDGWSEATRLSGEINSDSEERYPFLCLDGITLYFSSNRPGGFGGYDIYKAVYDTQKKHFSEITNLGVPFNSPMDDYFFAPDEFNKTATFTSNRATDPHQCVVHTIAWTDQLIRSNISDINEVKVVAAMPLSEKGMQMSQENIKNKTNIPAKYANALFRFQIADTLEYTQYEQFQSLYALESFKKGFSQEQKRDSLAQQMTQMRQRYAASISEEERNKYVNEILRLESQTYGIGDGIERLYYDARKYEQDKIRELIRLGKYRSDGSTRIEGPTSMELKPSNIPPDLTIYSDDDRGRELAALKSVYLKFFHADDAARLLQADSMYVWGNMLNIESSRMLEKAYQPVEQPVQMPRPFQNKEDIATEETQGQILVNEARQQRENALKLYHQAFDTKYAIYAKKYSEMSIFSLSNQEHEKMMLHHTNASSQFKKAQEQTSQALLTLDINNYETAGAMKRKAVAEQESGLFYLKQVLDARSTQEDSTPTLQTDTSNEVVDNTVATPQQIITQDTPLHENLEQPEFRIQIGAFRKRPDATALAQLPDITTEVIDAGNVTKYFTGRYKTYLQASNALSQVKEAGFPGAFIVSFLNQKQIPVSKARELEPKN
;
A
#
# COMPACT_ATOMS: atom_id res chain seq x y z
N MET A 1 36.22 -15.07 70.69
CA MET A 1 35.85 -15.58 69.36
C MET A 1 34.68 -14.77 68.81
N LEU A 2 34.63 -14.58 67.49
CA LEU A 2 33.50 -14.01 66.72
C LEU A 2 33.25 -12.50 66.82
N LYS A 3 34.15 -11.70 66.21
CA LYS A 3 33.77 -10.41 65.56
C LYS A 3 34.84 -9.84 64.61
N GLY A 4 36.03 -10.45 64.51
CA GLY A 4 37.14 -9.96 63.66
C GLY A 4 37.38 -10.69 62.32
N ILE A 5 36.62 -11.75 61.97
CA ILE A 5 36.91 -12.58 60.77
C ILE A 5 35.94 -12.32 59.59
N ARG A 6 34.89 -11.51 59.78
CA ARG A 6 33.91 -11.25 58.69
C ARG A 6 34.23 -10.06 57.79
N ILE A 7 35.20 -9.21 58.14
CA ILE A 7 35.54 -8.04 57.32
C ILE A 7 36.58 -8.36 56.23
N ILE A 8 37.37 -9.43 56.38
CA ILE A 8 38.35 -9.86 55.38
C ILE A 8 37.73 -10.75 54.28
N PHE A 9 36.57 -11.39 54.55
CA PHE A 9 35.87 -12.20 53.55
C PHE A 9 34.84 -11.44 52.69
N ILE A 10 34.50 -10.20 53.06
CA ILE A 10 33.56 -9.35 52.30
C ILE A 10 34.31 -8.42 51.32
N PHE A 11 35.63 -8.31 51.43
CA PHE A 11 36.46 -7.63 50.43
C PHE A 11 36.99 -8.56 49.32
N LEU A 12 36.71 -9.87 49.39
CA LEU A 12 37.12 -10.85 48.38
C LEU A 12 35.97 -11.31 47.45
N LEU A 13 34.78 -10.71 47.55
CA LEU A 13 33.58 -11.12 46.81
C LEU A 13 32.84 -9.96 46.13
N ILE A 14 33.54 -8.85 45.88
CA ILE A 14 33.06 -7.73 45.02
C ILE A 14 34.19 -7.30 44.06
N ALA A 15 34.85 -8.28 43.45
CA ALA A 15 35.80 -8.08 42.35
C ALA A 15 35.43 -8.92 41.11
N SER A 16 34.15 -9.24 40.94
CA SER A 16 33.58 -9.56 39.64
C SER A 16 32.92 -8.29 39.08
N SER A 17 33.75 -7.25 38.91
CA SER A 17 33.47 -6.25 37.88
C SER A 17 33.23 -7.01 36.58
N LEU A 18 32.14 -6.68 35.86
CA LEU A 18 32.02 -7.01 34.45
C LEU A 18 33.30 -6.54 33.74
N GLN A 19 34.26 -7.44 33.55
CA GLN A 19 35.20 -7.28 32.47
C GLN A 19 34.37 -7.51 31.22
N ALA A 20 34.12 -6.45 30.45
CA ALA A 20 33.91 -6.62 29.02
C ALA A 20 35.03 -7.58 28.56
N GLN A 21 34.67 -8.77 28.08
CA GLN A 21 35.66 -9.69 27.53
C GLN A 21 36.37 -8.92 26.42
N ASN A 22 37.65 -8.58 26.65
CA ASN A 22 38.48 -8.00 25.61
C ASN A 22 38.57 -9.06 24.50
N ILE A 23 37.83 -8.84 23.41
CA ILE A 23 37.84 -9.77 22.27
C ILE A 23 39.27 -9.86 21.77
N THR A 24 39.82 -11.07 21.73
CA THR A 24 41.20 -11.28 21.27
C THR A 24 41.26 -11.25 19.75
N GLN A 25 42.44 -10.91 19.21
CA GLN A 25 42.67 -10.97 17.76
C GLN A 25 42.43 -12.38 17.19
N GLU A 26 42.73 -13.43 17.97
CA GLU A 26 42.46 -14.82 17.57
C GLU A 26 40.97 -15.11 17.42
N GLN A 27 40.15 -14.62 18.36
CA GLN A 27 38.70 -14.78 18.31
C GLN A 27 38.10 -14.01 17.12
N ALA A 28 38.54 -12.77 16.89
CA ALA A 28 38.13 -11.98 15.72
C ALA A 28 38.48 -12.69 14.40
N HIS A 29 39.68 -13.28 14.32
CA HIS A 29 40.13 -14.02 13.15
C HIS A 29 39.36 -15.33 12.93
N LEU A 30 38.96 -16.01 14.02
CA LEU A 30 38.12 -17.19 13.94
C LEU A 30 36.74 -16.88 13.35
N TYR A 31 36.09 -15.79 13.78
CA TYR A 31 34.82 -15.36 13.18
C TYR A 31 34.95 -15.11 11.68
N PHE A 32 36.01 -14.41 11.27
CA PHE A 32 36.28 -14.14 9.85
C PHE A 32 36.46 -15.43 9.04
N LYS A 33 37.29 -16.37 9.54
CA LYS A 33 37.55 -17.64 8.87
C LYS A 33 36.30 -18.51 8.73
N ASN A 34 35.40 -18.43 9.70
CA ASN A 34 34.13 -19.16 9.70
C ASN A 34 33.04 -18.47 8.86
N GLY A 35 33.34 -17.33 8.20
CA GLY A 35 32.37 -16.57 7.41
C GLY A 35 31.35 -15.78 8.23
N ASN A 36 31.52 -15.71 9.56
CA ASN A 36 30.67 -14.89 10.42
C ASN A 36 31.15 -13.43 10.40
N TYR A 37 30.91 -12.76 9.27
CA TYR A 37 31.45 -11.42 9.03
C TYR A 37 30.85 -10.35 9.95
N SER A 38 29.61 -10.53 10.43
CA SER A 38 28.96 -9.59 11.37
C SER A 38 29.70 -9.54 12.71
N GLU A 39 29.93 -10.72 13.31
CA GLU A 39 30.69 -10.81 14.56
C GLU A 39 32.17 -10.45 14.36
N ALA A 40 32.74 -10.80 13.20
CA ALA A 40 34.09 -10.38 12.85
C ALA A 40 34.21 -8.85 12.75
N ALA A 41 33.26 -8.17 12.12
CA ALA A 41 33.26 -6.71 11.97
C ALA A 41 33.21 -6.01 13.34
N LYS A 42 32.30 -6.45 14.23
CA LYS A 42 32.20 -5.92 15.61
C LYS A 42 33.51 -6.11 16.38
N ALA A 43 34.09 -7.31 16.31
CA ALA A 43 35.35 -7.63 16.98
C ALA A 43 36.52 -6.78 16.45
N TYR A 44 36.65 -6.69 15.13
CA TYR A 44 37.73 -5.92 14.51
C TYR A 44 37.53 -4.41 14.66
N GLU A 45 36.30 -3.91 14.78
CA GLU A 45 36.05 -2.50 15.11
C GLU A 45 36.61 -2.15 16.51
N GLN A 46 36.36 -2.99 17.51
CA GLN A 46 36.91 -2.79 18.86
C GLN A 46 38.44 -2.80 18.84
N LEU A 47 39.04 -3.76 18.13
CA LEU A 47 40.49 -3.84 17.97
C LEU A 47 41.06 -2.64 17.20
N PHE A 48 40.35 -2.17 16.17
CA PHE A 48 40.74 -1.00 15.37
C PHE A 48 40.75 0.28 16.21
N ARG A 49 39.80 0.46 17.13
CA ARG A 49 39.78 1.61 18.06
C ARG A 49 41.01 1.64 18.97
N LEU A 50 41.54 0.48 19.34
CA LEU A 50 42.73 0.36 20.19
C LEU A 50 44.04 0.44 19.38
N GLN A 51 44.05 -0.13 18.17
CA GLN A 51 45.25 -0.35 17.36
C GLN A 51 45.05 0.05 15.90
N SER A 52 44.58 1.27 15.66
CA SER A 52 44.21 1.78 14.32
C SER A 52 45.34 1.76 13.28
N ARG A 53 46.60 1.64 13.71
CA ARG A 53 47.79 1.58 12.84
C ARG A 53 48.24 0.16 12.47
N ASP A 54 47.65 -0.89 13.04
CA ASP A 54 47.95 -2.27 12.66
C ASP A 54 47.34 -2.58 11.28
N ALA A 55 48.19 -2.96 10.34
CA ALA A 55 47.79 -3.17 8.95
C ALA A 55 46.90 -4.41 8.76
N ARG A 56 47.07 -5.46 9.58
CA ARG A 56 46.27 -6.69 9.51
C ARG A 56 44.87 -6.46 10.08
N ILE A 57 44.76 -5.71 11.18
CA ILE A 57 43.45 -5.29 11.72
C ILE A 57 42.69 -4.47 10.68
N ASN A 58 43.37 -3.51 10.03
CA ASN A 58 42.77 -2.74 8.93
C ASN A 58 42.31 -3.65 7.78
N PHE A 59 43.12 -4.62 7.36
CA PHE A 59 42.74 -5.57 6.32
C PHE A 59 41.47 -6.34 6.68
N PHE A 60 41.45 -7.03 7.84
CA PHE A 60 40.30 -7.87 8.20
C PHE A 60 39.07 -7.05 8.52
N TYR A 61 39.21 -5.89 9.17
CA TYR A 61 38.08 -4.99 9.42
C TYR A 61 37.46 -4.54 8.10
N GLY A 62 38.28 -4.04 7.17
CA GLY A 62 37.80 -3.60 5.86
C GLY A 62 37.20 -4.72 5.03
N ALA A 63 37.81 -5.91 5.03
CA ALA A 63 37.28 -7.07 4.31
C ALA A 63 35.94 -7.54 4.91
N SER A 64 35.79 -7.55 6.24
CA SER A 64 34.50 -7.84 6.90
C SER A 64 33.42 -6.85 6.48
N LEU A 65 33.73 -5.56 6.44
CA LEU A 65 32.80 -4.52 6.01
C LEU A 65 32.37 -4.68 4.54
N VAL A 66 33.30 -5.09 3.64
CA VAL A 66 32.96 -5.40 2.24
C VAL A 66 31.99 -6.59 2.14
N HIS A 67 32.22 -7.66 2.91
CA HIS A 67 31.30 -8.82 2.93
C HIS A 67 29.90 -8.48 3.47
N LEU A 68 29.82 -7.52 4.39
CA LEU A 68 28.56 -7.03 4.95
C LEU A 68 27.90 -5.91 4.14
N ASN A 69 28.54 -5.46 3.06
CA ASN A 69 28.12 -4.28 2.30
C ASN A 69 27.87 -3.04 3.18
N SER A 70 28.62 -2.90 4.28
CA SER A 70 28.36 -1.91 5.32
C SER A 70 29.54 -0.97 5.48
N ASN A 71 29.28 0.33 5.63
CA ASN A 71 30.30 1.38 5.79
C ASN A 71 31.46 1.26 4.78
N LEU A 72 31.11 1.18 3.50
CA LEU A 72 32.04 0.94 2.39
C LEU A 72 33.15 2.00 2.29
N SER A 73 32.88 3.24 2.71
CA SER A 73 33.89 4.31 2.78
C SER A 73 34.98 4.01 3.82
N GLN A 74 34.60 3.53 5.01
CA GLN A 74 35.56 3.08 6.03
C GLN A 74 36.30 1.82 5.56
N ALA A 75 35.59 0.90 4.90
CA ALA A 75 36.19 -0.30 4.32
C ALA A 75 37.31 0.05 3.33
N ALA A 76 37.03 0.94 2.36
CA ALA A 76 38.01 1.42 1.39
C ALA A 76 39.21 2.09 2.09
N LYS A 77 38.97 2.95 3.09
CA LYS A 77 40.05 3.61 3.86
C LYS A 77 40.98 2.60 4.56
N CYS A 78 40.41 1.61 5.24
CA CYS A 78 41.18 0.56 5.91
C CYS A 78 41.96 -0.30 4.89
N LEU A 79 41.34 -0.67 3.78
CA LEU A 79 41.95 -1.49 2.74
C LEU A 79 43.04 -0.75 1.96
N ARG A 80 42.91 0.56 1.71
CA ARG A 80 43.99 1.40 1.18
C ARG A 80 45.22 1.35 2.09
N TYR A 81 45.02 1.45 3.42
CA TYR A 81 46.11 1.33 4.37
C TYR A 81 46.76 -0.07 4.35
N ALA A 82 45.96 -1.14 4.24
CA ALA A 82 46.47 -2.51 4.13
C ALA A 82 47.28 -2.74 2.84
N VAL A 83 46.82 -2.22 1.69
CA VAL A 83 47.55 -2.27 0.41
C VAL A 83 48.84 -1.48 0.49
N MET A 84 48.82 -0.26 1.05
CA MET A 84 50.02 0.56 1.25
C MET A 84 51.09 -0.15 2.11
N ARG A 85 50.65 -0.96 3.08
CA ARG A 85 51.53 -1.76 3.96
C ARG A 85 51.87 -3.14 3.42
N ASN A 86 51.39 -3.51 2.23
CA ASN A 86 51.61 -4.80 1.58
C ASN A 86 51.27 -6.00 2.48
N VAL A 87 50.12 -5.97 3.16
CA VAL A 87 49.71 -7.04 4.11
C VAL A 87 49.60 -8.40 3.41
N ASN A 88 48.86 -8.45 2.31
CA ASN A 88 48.71 -9.64 1.46
C ASN A 88 48.20 -9.22 0.07
N LYS A 89 48.15 -10.17 -0.87
CA LYS A 89 47.68 -9.92 -2.25
C LYS A 89 46.16 -9.72 -2.30
N GLU A 90 45.40 -10.38 -1.43
CA GLU A 90 43.95 -10.27 -1.31
C GLU A 90 43.50 -8.85 -0.93
N SER A 91 44.38 -8.05 -0.32
CA SER A 91 44.13 -6.64 -0.02
C SER A 91 43.80 -5.85 -1.30
N LEU A 92 44.39 -6.21 -2.45
CA LEU A 92 44.08 -5.60 -3.75
C LEU A 92 42.66 -5.96 -4.22
N PHE A 93 42.27 -7.23 -4.07
CA PHE A 93 40.93 -7.70 -4.42
C PHE A 93 39.87 -6.98 -3.59
N TYR A 94 40.02 -6.97 -2.27
CA TYR A 94 39.05 -6.33 -1.38
C TYR A 94 39.00 -4.82 -1.56
N LEU A 95 40.14 -4.15 -1.78
CA LEU A 95 40.15 -2.71 -2.09
C LEU A 95 39.45 -2.43 -3.42
N GLY A 96 39.70 -3.26 -4.44
CA GLY A 96 39.01 -3.17 -5.72
C GLY A 96 37.49 -3.29 -5.55
N ARG A 97 37.03 -4.28 -4.79
CA ARG A 97 35.59 -4.49 -4.53
C ARG A 97 35.00 -3.35 -3.69
N ALA A 98 35.67 -2.88 -2.64
CA ALA A 98 35.23 -1.72 -1.86
C ALA A 98 35.10 -0.46 -2.72
N SER A 99 36.04 -0.26 -3.66
CA SER A 99 36.02 0.88 -4.59
C SER A 99 34.86 0.75 -5.58
N GLN A 100 34.64 -0.44 -6.15
CA GLN A 100 33.51 -0.72 -7.04
C GLN A 100 32.17 -0.45 -6.35
N LEU A 101 31.98 -0.97 -5.14
CA LEU A 101 30.77 -0.76 -4.34
C LEU A 101 30.55 0.72 -3.98
N ASN A 102 31.63 1.53 -3.92
CA ASN A 102 31.58 2.99 -3.76
C ASN A 102 31.49 3.76 -5.09
N TYR A 103 31.26 3.11 -6.23
CA TYR A 103 31.25 3.71 -7.57
C TYR A 103 32.61 4.34 -8.00
N GLU A 104 33.69 4.05 -7.29
CA GLU A 104 35.05 4.51 -7.58
C GLU A 104 35.72 3.58 -8.61
N TYR A 105 35.13 3.48 -9.81
CA TYR A 105 35.49 2.47 -10.81
C TYR A 105 36.95 2.56 -11.30
N ASP A 106 37.53 3.75 -11.37
CA ASP A 106 38.94 3.90 -11.76
C ASP A 106 39.88 3.30 -10.72
N GLU A 107 39.62 3.51 -9.43
CA GLU A 107 40.37 2.89 -8.34
C GLU A 107 40.13 1.37 -8.32
N ALA A 108 38.89 0.93 -8.56
CA ALA A 108 38.54 -0.47 -8.64
C ALA A 108 39.32 -1.19 -9.75
N LEU A 109 39.29 -0.64 -10.97
CA LEU A 109 39.99 -1.19 -12.14
C LEU A 109 41.49 -1.23 -11.93
N LEU A 110 42.09 -0.20 -11.32
CA LEU A 110 43.51 -0.18 -11.00
C LEU A 110 43.90 -1.38 -10.12
N HIS A 111 43.15 -1.60 -9.03
CA HIS A 111 43.49 -2.64 -8.06
C HIS A 111 43.13 -4.05 -8.56
N PHE A 112 42.01 -4.22 -9.27
CA PHE A 112 41.65 -5.49 -9.89
C PHE A 112 42.65 -5.92 -10.97
N ASN A 113 43.06 -5.02 -11.85
CA ASN A 113 44.10 -5.33 -12.86
C ASN A 113 45.43 -5.68 -12.20
N LYS A 114 45.81 -4.97 -11.12
CA LYS A 114 47.00 -5.33 -10.33
C LYS A 114 46.85 -6.68 -9.64
N PHE A 115 45.65 -7.01 -9.15
CA PHE A 115 45.38 -8.29 -8.50
C PHE A 115 45.57 -9.45 -9.47
N ILE A 116 44.93 -9.45 -10.65
CA ILE A 116 44.98 -10.59 -11.60
C ILE A 116 46.38 -10.91 -12.16
N THR A 117 47.34 -9.99 -12.02
CA THR A 117 48.74 -10.19 -12.42
C THR A 117 49.60 -10.85 -11.32
N GLN A 118 49.08 -10.96 -10.09
CA GLN A 118 49.79 -11.61 -8.99
C GLN A 118 49.92 -13.14 -9.24
N GLN A 119 51.00 -13.74 -8.75
CA GLN A 119 51.19 -15.19 -8.86
C GLN A 119 50.43 -15.96 -7.75
N GLY A 120 50.02 -17.19 -8.08
CA GLY A 120 49.40 -18.12 -7.12
C GLY A 120 48.03 -17.67 -6.58
N ILE A 121 47.28 -16.86 -7.34
CA ILE A 121 45.90 -16.49 -6.99
C ILE A 121 44.98 -17.69 -7.21
N ASP A 122 43.99 -17.83 -6.34
CA ASP A 122 42.91 -18.79 -6.51
C ASP A 122 42.14 -18.57 -7.83
N ALA A 123 41.77 -19.65 -8.51
CA ALA A 123 41.13 -19.59 -9.82
C ALA A 123 39.72 -18.98 -9.77
N ALA A 124 38.95 -19.25 -8.71
CA ALA A 124 37.61 -18.69 -8.55
C ALA A 124 37.68 -17.19 -8.26
N MET A 125 38.58 -16.77 -7.37
CA MET A 125 38.80 -15.35 -7.09
C MET A 125 39.29 -14.58 -8.32
N LYS A 126 40.13 -15.20 -9.17
CA LYS A 126 40.56 -14.62 -10.45
C LYS A 126 39.38 -14.47 -11.41
N SER A 127 38.53 -15.49 -11.57
CA SER A 127 37.34 -15.44 -12.42
C SER A 127 36.37 -14.35 -11.96
N GLN A 128 36.10 -14.28 -10.65
CA GLN A 128 35.26 -13.24 -10.05
C GLN A 128 35.83 -11.84 -10.27
N THR A 129 37.15 -11.67 -10.18
CA THR A 129 37.80 -10.38 -10.44
C THR A 129 37.63 -9.95 -11.90
N LEU A 130 37.70 -10.89 -12.85
CA LEU A 130 37.49 -10.58 -14.28
C LEU A 130 36.06 -10.11 -14.54
N GLN A 131 35.07 -10.72 -13.87
CA GLN A 131 33.68 -10.26 -13.91
C GLN A 131 33.56 -8.83 -13.35
N TYR A 132 34.13 -8.57 -12.17
CA TYR A 132 34.13 -7.22 -11.59
C TYR A 132 34.82 -6.17 -12.47
N ILE A 133 35.86 -6.54 -13.23
CA ILE A 133 36.47 -5.63 -14.21
C ILE A 133 35.47 -5.26 -15.31
N GLN A 134 34.71 -6.21 -15.84
CA GLN A 134 33.69 -5.94 -16.87
C GLN A 134 32.57 -5.04 -16.31
N GLU A 135 32.08 -5.35 -15.11
CA GLU A 135 31.08 -4.54 -14.40
C GLU A 135 31.60 -3.11 -14.15
N CYS A 136 32.86 -2.93 -13.74
CA CYS A 136 33.45 -1.61 -13.55
C CYS A 136 33.59 -0.82 -14.85
N GLN A 137 33.94 -1.49 -15.96
CA GLN A 137 34.02 -0.85 -17.28
C GLN A 137 32.65 -0.35 -17.75
N PHE A 138 31.63 -1.18 -17.59
CA PHE A 138 30.25 -0.82 -17.91
C PHE A 138 29.74 0.31 -17.00
N GLY A 139 29.87 0.13 -15.67
CA GLY A 139 29.47 1.11 -14.67
C GLY A 139 30.12 2.47 -14.92
N LYS A 140 31.42 2.52 -15.21
CA LYS A 140 32.14 3.76 -15.56
C LYS A 140 31.51 4.49 -16.75
N SER A 141 31.04 3.77 -17.76
CA SER A 141 30.37 4.40 -18.92
C SER A 141 28.96 4.89 -18.58
N MET A 142 28.26 4.17 -17.71
CA MET A 142 26.85 4.42 -17.37
C MET A 142 26.66 5.54 -16.36
N ILE A 143 27.58 5.72 -15.39
CA ILE A 143 27.46 6.76 -14.37
C ILE A 143 27.65 8.18 -14.91
N THR A 144 28.07 8.35 -16.17
CA THR A 144 28.18 9.66 -16.82
C THR A 144 26.87 10.45 -16.82
N LYS A 145 25.74 9.73 -16.73
CA LYS A 145 24.42 10.32 -16.57
C LYS A 145 23.60 9.58 -15.51
N ILE A 146 22.92 10.31 -14.63
CA ILE A 146 22.13 9.74 -13.54
C ILE A 146 20.70 10.28 -13.52
N TYR A 147 19.79 9.55 -12.88
CA TYR A 147 18.44 10.03 -12.58
C TYR A 147 18.39 10.65 -11.19
N HIS A 148 17.43 11.55 -10.94
CA HIS A 148 17.15 12.10 -9.62
C HIS A 148 15.70 11.79 -9.20
N PRO A 149 15.36 10.51 -8.91
CA PRO A 149 14.01 10.17 -8.47
C PRO A 149 13.75 10.72 -7.07
N GLU A 150 12.53 11.18 -6.83
CA GLU A 150 12.06 11.53 -5.49
C GLU A 150 11.71 10.25 -4.73
N VAL A 151 12.50 9.88 -3.73
CA VAL A 151 12.26 8.67 -2.94
C VAL A 151 11.20 8.94 -1.86
N LEU A 152 10.09 8.22 -1.90
CA LEU A 152 8.93 8.39 -1.02
C LEU A 152 8.99 7.44 0.19
N SER A 153 9.44 6.22 0.00
CA SER A 153 9.67 5.26 1.09
C SER A 153 10.86 4.35 0.80
N ALA A 154 11.40 3.77 1.87
CA ALA A 154 12.48 2.81 1.87
C ALA A 154 12.23 1.86 3.05
N ASP A 155 11.58 0.74 2.78
CA ASP A 155 11.21 -0.25 3.80
C ASP A 155 12.22 -1.40 3.79
N THR A 156 12.93 -1.62 4.90
CA THR A 156 13.83 -2.77 5.07
C THR A 156 13.03 -4.02 5.41
N ILE A 157 13.19 -5.07 4.61
CA ILE A 157 12.41 -6.30 4.66
C ILE A 157 13.34 -7.51 4.59
N ASP A 158 12.98 -8.58 5.29
CA ASP A 158 13.68 -9.86 5.19
C ASP A 158 13.49 -10.48 3.81
N ARG A 159 14.59 -11.01 3.25
CA ARG A 159 14.58 -11.59 1.90
C ARG A 159 13.53 -12.71 1.79
N GLY A 160 12.73 -12.71 0.72
CA GLY A 160 11.61 -13.63 0.47
C GLY A 160 10.23 -13.08 0.84
N SER A 161 10.16 -11.95 1.56
CA SER A 161 8.91 -11.28 1.96
C SER A 161 8.69 -9.94 1.23
N GLU A 162 9.49 -9.66 0.20
CA GLU A 162 9.51 -8.34 -0.45
C GLU A 162 8.19 -7.99 -1.11
N LEU A 163 7.47 -9.01 -1.59
CA LEU A 163 6.18 -8.85 -2.26
C LEU A 163 5.13 -8.17 -1.36
N GLU A 164 5.24 -8.29 -0.04
CA GLU A 164 4.32 -7.66 0.93
C GLU A 164 4.36 -6.12 0.88
N ALA A 165 5.46 -5.54 0.39
CA ALA A 165 5.61 -4.09 0.24
C ALA A 165 5.18 -3.55 -1.14
N TYR A 166 4.88 -4.41 -2.11
CA TYR A 166 4.40 -3.98 -3.42
C TYR A 166 2.91 -3.66 -3.36
N GLN A 167 2.60 -2.38 -3.13
CA GLN A 167 1.23 -1.86 -3.13
C GLN A 167 0.89 -1.25 -4.49
N LEU A 168 0.53 -2.10 -5.45
CA LEU A 168 0.07 -1.64 -6.77
C LEU A 168 -1.40 -1.28 -6.75
N SER A 169 -1.77 -0.24 -7.50
CA SER A 169 -3.16 0.01 -7.86
C SER A 169 -3.72 -1.18 -8.65
N PRO A 170 -5.03 -1.50 -8.52
CA PRO A 170 -5.66 -2.54 -9.33
C PRO A 170 -5.48 -2.31 -10.83
N ASP A 171 -5.42 -1.03 -11.22
CA ASP A 171 -5.24 -0.62 -12.60
C ASP A 171 -3.81 -0.80 -13.10
N ALA A 172 -2.79 -0.97 -12.25
CA ALA A 172 -1.42 -1.29 -12.67
C ALA A 172 -1.18 -2.80 -12.90
N GLY A 173 -2.16 -3.65 -12.53
CA GLY A 173 -2.06 -5.10 -12.58
C GLY A 173 -1.88 -5.76 -11.22
N LYS A 174 -1.74 -7.08 -11.21
CA LYS A 174 -1.61 -7.90 -10.00
C LYS A 174 -0.30 -8.66 -10.03
N ILE A 175 0.47 -8.53 -8.96
CA ILE A 175 1.65 -9.35 -8.73
C ILE A 175 1.28 -10.48 -7.78
N MET A 176 1.78 -11.69 -8.04
CA MET A 176 1.62 -12.86 -7.17
C MET A 176 2.84 -13.78 -7.28
N LYS A 177 2.97 -14.72 -6.32
CA LYS A 177 3.94 -15.81 -6.47
C LYS A 177 3.41 -16.83 -7.47
N ASN A 178 4.32 -17.59 -8.08
CA ASN A 178 3.99 -18.71 -8.95
C ASN A 178 3.10 -19.73 -8.21
N SER A 179 3.35 -19.96 -6.91
CA SER A 179 2.50 -20.84 -6.08
C SER A 179 1.05 -20.39 -5.94
N ASP A 180 0.77 -19.10 -6.09
CA ASP A 180 -0.57 -18.55 -5.96
C ASP A 180 -1.38 -18.75 -7.26
N PHE A 181 -0.69 -18.93 -8.39
CA PHE A 181 -1.30 -19.04 -9.72
C PHE A 181 -1.26 -20.48 -10.28
N PHE A 182 -0.17 -21.21 -10.06
CA PHE A 182 0.08 -22.55 -10.61
C PHE A 182 -0.01 -23.62 -9.51
N GLU A 183 -0.66 -24.76 -9.81
CA GLU A 183 -0.72 -25.90 -8.86
C GLU A 183 0.63 -26.62 -8.69
N SER A 184 1.34 -26.83 -9.80
CA SER A 184 2.59 -27.59 -9.82
C SER A 184 3.33 -27.42 -11.16
N GLY A 185 4.61 -27.80 -11.19
CA GLY A 185 5.41 -27.86 -12.42
C GLY A 185 6.23 -26.61 -12.74
N ILE A 186 6.27 -25.65 -11.81
CA ILE A 186 7.09 -24.44 -11.89
C ILE A 186 7.69 -24.11 -10.52
N ASP A 187 8.75 -23.31 -10.48
CA ASP A 187 9.33 -22.79 -9.23
C ASP A 187 8.26 -22.01 -8.45
N PRO A 188 7.86 -22.43 -7.24
CA PRO A 188 6.80 -21.78 -6.47
C PRO A 188 7.15 -20.35 -6.05
N ASP A 189 8.43 -20.02 -5.90
CA ASP A 189 8.90 -18.71 -5.45
C ASP A 189 9.10 -17.71 -6.61
N GLY A 190 8.93 -18.16 -7.86
CA GLY A 190 8.93 -17.28 -9.02
C GLY A 190 7.77 -16.27 -8.97
N ILE A 191 7.90 -15.19 -9.74
CA ILE A 191 6.91 -14.11 -9.74
C ILE A 191 6.06 -14.19 -11.00
N VAL A 192 4.74 -14.03 -10.82
CA VAL A 192 3.76 -13.82 -11.88
C VAL A 192 3.26 -12.39 -11.80
N PHE A 193 3.31 -11.70 -12.93
CA PHE A 193 2.62 -10.45 -13.15
C PHE A 193 1.42 -10.68 -14.06
N ALA A 194 0.22 -10.41 -13.57
CA ALA A 194 -1.00 -10.34 -14.36
C ALA A 194 -1.30 -8.88 -14.72
N THR A 195 -1.55 -8.64 -16.00
CA THR A 195 -2.05 -7.35 -16.51
C THR A 195 -3.33 -6.92 -15.80
N GLU A 196 -3.65 -5.63 -15.85
CA GLU A 196 -4.83 -5.01 -15.24
C GLU A 196 -6.16 -5.66 -15.68
N ARG A 197 -6.18 -6.19 -16.89
CA ARG A 197 -7.34 -6.87 -17.47
C ARG A 197 -7.40 -8.36 -17.12
N GLY A 198 -6.33 -8.91 -16.52
CA GLY A 198 -6.21 -10.31 -16.16
C GLY A 198 -6.32 -11.25 -17.36
N ASP A 199 -6.04 -10.76 -18.58
CA ASP A 199 -6.09 -11.53 -19.82
C ASP A 199 -4.71 -11.96 -20.31
N VAL A 200 -3.63 -11.39 -19.76
CA VAL A 200 -2.26 -11.83 -19.99
C VAL A 200 -1.51 -11.91 -18.67
N VAL A 201 -0.77 -13.00 -18.46
CA VAL A 201 0.22 -13.13 -17.39
C VAL A 201 1.62 -13.29 -17.96
N TYR A 202 2.59 -12.69 -17.27
CA TYR A 202 4.02 -12.82 -17.51
C TYR A 202 4.67 -13.44 -16.29
N PHE A 203 5.55 -14.41 -16.49
CA PHE A 203 6.15 -15.15 -15.38
C PHE A 203 7.49 -15.77 -15.78
N THR A 204 8.20 -16.30 -14.79
CA THR A 204 9.49 -16.95 -14.96
C THR A 204 9.35 -18.47 -14.88
N MET A 205 9.98 -19.19 -15.81
CA MET A 205 10.08 -20.65 -15.75
C MET A 205 11.54 -21.09 -15.87
N SER A 206 11.94 -22.10 -15.10
CA SER A 206 13.28 -22.66 -15.20
C SER A 206 13.43 -23.45 -16.50
N SER A 207 14.43 -23.08 -17.30
CA SER A 207 14.85 -23.73 -18.53
C SER A 207 16.35 -24.03 -18.42
N ALA A 208 16.74 -25.31 -18.50
CA ALA A 208 18.15 -25.72 -18.59
C ALA A 208 19.13 -25.08 -17.56
N ASN A 209 18.69 -24.88 -16.31
CA ASN A 209 19.40 -24.25 -15.18
C ASN A 209 19.41 -22.71 -15.13
N GLN A 210 18.62 -22.03 -15.95
CA GLN A 210 18.39 -20.58 -15.89
C GLN A 210 16.89 -20.27 -15.84
N HIS A 211 16.51 -19.05 -15.45
CA HIS A 211 15.11 -18.61 -15.49
C HIS A 211 14.88 -17.74 -16.73
N ASP A 212 13.93 -18.16 -17.55
CA ASP A 212 13.51 -17.42 -18.74
C ASP A 212 12.10 -16.85 -18.48
N LEU A 213 11.78 -15.73 -19.15
CA LEU A 213 10.46 -15.11 -19.16
C LEU A 213 9.53 -15.76 -20.18
N TYR A 214 8.31 -16.05 -19.72
CA TYR A 214 7.20 -16.61 -20.47
C TYR A 214 5.95 -15.74 -20.33
N LYS A 215 4.98 -15.97 -21.21
CA LYS A 215 3.63 -15.42 -21.09
C LYS A 215 2.55 -16.46 -21.36
N MET A 216 1.37 -16.23 -20.82
CA MET A 216 0.12 -16.94 -21.15
C MET A 216 -1.00 -15.93 -21.36
N GLU A 217 -1.91 -16.23 -22.29
CA GLU A 217 -3.09 -15.40 -22.58
C GLU A 217 -4.37 -16.14 -22.15
N ARG A 218 -5.35 -15.42 -21.63
CA ARG A 218 -6.64 -15.95 -21.23
C ARG A 218 -7.51 -16.15 -22.46
N LEU A 219 -7.88 -17.39 -22.69
CA LEU A 219 -8.84 -17.85 -23.69
C LEU A 219 -10.24 -17.92 -23.05
N ILE A 220 -11.26 -18.15 -23.88
CA ILE A 220 -12.62 -18.35 -23.37
C ILE A 220 -12.73 -19.63 -22.52
N ASP A 221 -11.94 -20.65 -22.85
CA ASP A 221 -11.96 -21.99 -22.25
C ASP A 221 -10.80 -22.24 -21.27
N GLY A 222 -10.09 -21.20 -20.82
CA GLY A 222 -8.99 -21.31 -19.86
C GLY A 222 -7.77 -20.49 -20.28
N TRP A 223 -6.56 -20.90 -19.88
CA TRP A 223 -5.32 -20.23 -20.30
C TRP A 223 -4.68 -20.90 -21.53
N SER A 224 -3.97 -20.11 -22.33
CA SER A 224 -3.13 -20.62 -23.41
C SER A 224 -1.96 -21.45 -22.88
N GLU A 225 -1.27 -22.15 -23.77
CA GLU A 225 0.04 -22.72 -23.42
C GLU A 225 1.06 -21.62 -23.12
N ALA A 226 2.02 -21.94 -22.25
CA ALA A 226 3.13 -21.07 -21.89
C ALA A 226 4.01 -20.81 -23.11
N THR A 227 4.10 -19.55 -23.51
CA THR A 227 4.91 -19.12 -24.66
C THR A 227 6.14 -18.39 -24.15
N ARG A 228 7.33 -18.90 -24.48
CA ARG A 228 8.60 -18.21 -24.16
C ARG A 228 8.63 -16.85 -24.86
N LEU A 229 9.03 -15.80 -24.14
CA LEU A 229 9.20 -14.49 -24.77
C LEU A 229 10.30 -14.57 -25.84
N SER A 230 9.98 -14.05 -27.03
CA SER A 230 10.87 -14.01 -28.20
C SER A 230 11.74 -12.75 -28.19
N GLY A 231 12.80 -12.78 -29.01
CA GLY A 231 13.77 -11.68 -29.13
C GLY A 231 14.94 -11.81 -28.15
N GLU A 232 15.58 -10.69 -27.83
CA GLU A 232 16.79 -10.61 -26.99
C GLU A 232 16.48 -10.58 -25.48
N ILE A 233 15.19 -10.69 -25.11
CA ILE A 233 14.78 -10.66 -23.71
C ILE A 233 15.43 -11.80 -22.95
N ASN A 234 15.26 -13.03 -23.41
CA ASN A 234 15.82 -14.18 -22.75
C ASN A 234 17.22 -14.44 -23.29
N SER A 235 18.21 -14.43 -22.41
CA SER A 235 19.63 -14.58 -22.75
C SER A 235 20.20 -15.87 -22.15
N ASP A 236 21.53 -16.04 -22.14
CA ASP A 236 22.19 -17.14 -21.42
C ASP A 236 22.37 -16.82 -19.92
N SER A 237 21.52 -15.95 -19.38
CA SER A 237 21.57 -15.42 -18.01
C SER A 237 20.22 -15.62 -17.32
N GLU A 238 20.12 -15.23 -16.05
CA GLU A 238 18.84 -15.25 -15.34
C GLU A 238 18.00 -14.04 -15.74
N GLU A 239 16.77 -14.26 -16.17
CA GLU A 239 15.77 -13.23 -16.36
C GLU A 239 14.58 -13.45 -15.43
N ARG A 240 14.27 -12.43 -14.62
CA ARG A 240 13.24 -12.51 -13.59
C ARG A 240 12.40 -11.24 -13.45
N TYR A 241 11.36 -11.33 -12.63
CA TYR A 241 10.52 -10.21 -12.20
C TYR A 241 9.94 -9.40 -13.37
N PRO A 242 9.18 -10.03 -14.29
CA PRO A 242 8.57 -9.31 -15.40
C PRO A 242 7.46 -8.37 -14.90
N PHE A 243 7.39 -7.17 -15.47
CA PHE A 243 6.31 -6.23 -15.26
C PHE A 243 6.01 -5.51 -16.58
N LEU A 244 4.80 -5.68 -17.11
CA LEU A 244 4.37 -4.98 -18.33
C LEU A 244 3.61 -3.72 -17.92
N CYS A 245 4.02 -2.57 -18.45
CA CYS A 245 3.32 -1.32 -18.23
C CYS A 245 1.95 -1.35 -18.92
N LEU A 246 1.10 -0.44 -18.48
CA LEU A 246 -0.22 -0.18 -19.06
C LEU A 246 -0.14 0.23 -20.52
N ASP A 247 1.04 0.67 -20.95
CA ASP A 247 1.28 0.95 -22.34
C ASP A 247 1.15 -0.26 -23.27
N GLY A 248 1.16 -1.47 -22.69
CA GLY A 248 1.08 -2.76 -23.36
C GLY A 248 2.33 -3.12 -24.16
N ILE A 249 3.35 -2.26 -24.16
CA ILE A 249 4.54 -2.39 -25.00
C ILE A 249 5.85 -2.23 -24.23
N THR A 250 5.87 -1.58 -23.08
CA THR A 250 7.05 -1.42 -22.23
C THR A 250 7.06 -2.50 -21.18
N LEU A 251 8.07 -3.37 -21.24
CA LEU A 251 8.31 -4.41 -20.25
C LEU A 251 9.54 -4.04 -19.42
N TYR A 252 9.38 -4.07 -18.10
CA TYR A 252 10.48 -4.09 -17.15
C TYR A 252 10.77 -5.52 -16.72
N PHE A 253 12.05 -5.84 -16.56
CA PHE A 253 12.49 -7.13 -16.03
C PHE A 253 13.87 -6.96 -15.38
N SER A 254 14.30 -7.94 -14.60
CA SER A 254 15.62 -7.94 -13.96
C SER A 254 16.48 -9.05 -14.54
N SER A 255 17.77 -8.78 -14.74
CA SER A 255 18.69 -9.76 -15.31
C SER A 255 20.11 -9.60 -14.78
N ASN A 256 20.82 -10.70 -14.63
CA ASN A 256 22.25 -10.72 -14.30
C ASN A 256 23.15 -10.88 -15.54
N ARG A 257 22.64 -10.46 -16.71
CA ARG A 257 23.37 -10.54 -17.99
C ARG A 257 24.70 -9.78 -17.95
N PRO A 258 25.73 -10.25 -18.68
CA PRO A 258 27.00 -9.53 -18.79
C PRO A 258 26.81 -8.10 -19.32
N GLY A 259 27.64 -7.17 -18.82
CA GLY A 259 27.51 -5.75 -19.16
C GLY A 259 26.48 -5.01 -18.30
N GLY A 260 26.28 -5.46 -17.06
CA GLY A 260 25.52 -4.80 -16.01
C GLY A 260 26.41 -4.10 -14.96
N PHE A 261 25.81 -3.51 -13.92
CA PHE A 261 26.57 -2.95 -12.79
C PHE A 261 27.09 -4.04 -11.83
N GLY A 262 26.37 -5.16 -11.75
CA GLY A 262 26.61 -6.30 -10.87
C GLY A 262 25.28 -6.96 -10.50
N GLY A 263 25.32 -8.16 -9.92
CA GLY A 263 24.11 -8.84 -9.44
C GLY A 263 22.99 -8.92 -10.49
N TYR A 264 21.75 -8.79 -10.04
CA TYR A 264 20.63 -8.41 -10.91
C TYR A 264 20.61 -6.91 -11.17
N ASP A 265 20.42 -6.53 -12.43
CA ASP A 265 20.12 -5.16 -12.85
C ASP A 265 18.70 -5.09 -13.44
N ILE A 266 18.05 -3.93 -13.28
CA ILE A 266 16.76 -3.61 -13.90
C ILE A 266 16.97 -3.15 -15.34
N TYR A 267 16.23 -3.79 -16.25
CA TYR A 267 16.18 -3.49 -17.68
C TYR A 267 14.77 -3.11 -18.12
N LYS A 268 14.71 -2.27 -19.16
CA LYS A 268 13.51 -1.95 -19.92
C LYS A 268 13.64 -2.52 -21.33
N ALA A 269 12.57 -3.11 -21.85
CA ALA A 269 12.43 -3.53 -23.24
C ALA A 269 11.13 -2.95 -23.84
N VAL A 270 11.13 -2.74 -25.15
CA VAL A 270 9.98 -2.20 -25.89
C VAL A 270 9.51 -3.23 -26.93
N TYR A 271 8.19 -3.48 -26.97
CA TYR A 271 7.56 -4.38 -27.92
C TYR A 271 7.57 -3.76 -29.31
N ASP A 272 8.25 -4.43 -30.24
CA ASP A 272 8.27 -4.09 -31.66
C ASP A 272 7.11 -4.82 -32.35
N THR A 273 6.08 -4.07 -32.73
CA THR A 273 4.88 -4.61 -33.38
C THR A 273 5.14 -5.12 -34.79
N GLN A 274 6.20 -4.67 -35.46
CA GLN A 274 6.55 -5.16 -36.80
C GLN A 274 7.26 -6.51 -36.72
N LYS A 275 8.20 -6.64 -35.77
CA LYS A 275 8.96 -7.88 -35.56
C LYS A 275 8.26 -8.87 -34.63
N LYS A 276 7.16 -8.46 -33.99
CA LYS A 276 6.36 -9.24 -33.04
C LYS A 276 7.16 -9.78 -31.83
N HIS A 277 8.18 -9.05 -31.39
CA HIS A 277 8.97 -9.41 -30.22
C HIS A 277 9.46 -8.17 -29.47
N PHE A 278 9.92 -8.34 -28.24
CA PHE A 278 10.53 -7.25 -27.49
C PHE A 278 11.96 -6.96 -27.98
N SER A 279 12.34 -5.69 -27.96
CA SER A 279 13.63 -5.19 -28.43
C SER A 279 14.07 -3.96 -27.61
N GLU A 280 15.16 -3.30 -28.01
CA GLU A 280 15.67 -2.08 -27.37
C GLU A 280 15.96 -2.21 -25.87
N ILE A 281 16.60 -3.33 -25.50
CA ILE A 281 16.89 -3.64 -24.10
C ILE A 281 17.86 -2.61 -23.54
N THR A 282 17.39 -1.84 -22.56
CA THR A 282 18.09 -0.70 -21.99
C THR A 282 18.23 -0.86 -20.49
N ASN A 283 19.47 -0.82 -19.98
CA ASN A 283 19.75 -0.79 -18.55
C ASN A 283 19.34 0.59 -17.97
N LEU A 284 18.60 0.57 -16.86
CA LEU A 284 18.10 1.81 -16.25
C LEU A 284 19.19 2.67 -15.60
N GLY A 285 20.37 2.14 -15.29
CA GLY A 285 21.45 2.93 -14.71
C GLY A 285 21.17 3.47 -13.32
N VAL A 286 22.00 4.41 -12.85
CA VAL A 286 21.93 4.93 -11.47
C VAL A 286 20.77 5.93 -11.32
N PRO A 287 19.98 5.86 -10.22
CA PRO A 287 20.18 5.00 -9.05
C PRO A 287 19.42 3.68 -9.07
N PHE A 288 18.67 3.37 -10.12
CA PHE A 288 17.88 2.14 -10.18
C PHE A 288 18.76 0.90 -10.11
N ASN A 289 19.94 0.97 -10.70
CA ASN A 289 20.95 -0.09 -10.69
C ASN A 289 22.21 0.31 -9.92
N SER A 290 22.84 -0.68 -9.31
CA SER A 290 24.02 -0.59 -8.45
C SER A 290 24.90 -1.82 -8.60
N PRO A 291 26.12 -1.85 -8.02
CA PRO A 291 26.98 -3.04 -8.04
C PRO A 291 26.48 -4.27 -7.24
N MET A 292 25.23 -4.24 -6.78
CA MET A 292 24.53 -5.23 -5.97
C MET A 292 23.27 -5.70 -6.70
N ASP A 293 22.36 -6.45 -6.06
CA ASP A 293 21.11 -6.84 -6.71
C ASP A 293 20.08 -5.70 -6.62
N ASP A 294 19.62 -5.28 -7.79
CA ASP A 294 18.49 -4.39 -8.00
C ASP A 294 17.49 -5.05 -8.93
N TYR A 295 16.26 -5.23 -8.45
CA TYR A 295 15.30 -6.06 -9.15
C TYR A 295 13.86 -5.60 -8.91
N PHE A 296 12.99 -6.18 -9.72
CA PHE A 296 11.54 -6.07 -9.59
C PHE A 296 10.98 -4.65 -9.69
N PHE A 297 11.32 -3.95 -10.77
CA PHE A 297 10.78 -2.63 -11.03
C PHE A 297 9.32 -2.68 -11.51
N ALA A 298 8.41 -2.13 -10.69
CA ALA A 298 6.98 -2.10 -10.92
C ALA A 298 6.44 -0.66 -10.88
N PRO A 299 6.34 0.02 -12.04
CA PRO A 299 5.73 1.34 -12.13
C PRO A 299 4.20 1.27 -12.05
N ASP A 300 3.63 2.15 -11.25
CA ASP A 300 2.20 2.41 -11.10
C ASP A 300 1.90 3.83 -11.59
N GLU A 301 1.50 3.94 -12.86
CA GLU A 301 1.22 5.22 -13.51
C GLU A 301 0.03 5.96 -12.89
N PHE A 302 -0.90 5.23 -12.25
CA PHE A 302 -2.08 5.81 -11.60
C PHE A 302 -1.71 6.50 -10.29
N ASN A 303 -0.96 5.79 -9.45
CA ASN A 303 -0.43 6.37 -8.21
C ASN A 303 0.75 7.32 -8.45
N LYS A 304 1.27 7.39 -9.69
CA LYS A 304 2.47 8.15 -10.07
C LYS A 304 3.67 7.76 -9.23
N THR A 305 3.81 6.46 -8.99
CA THR A 305 4.88 5.87 -8.20
C THR A 305 5.50 4.70 -8.93
N ALA A 306 6.73 4.33 -8.56
CA ALA A 306 7.30 3.05 -8.94
C ALA A 306 7.92 2.41 -7.71
N THR A 307 7.85 1.09 -7.65
CA THR A 307 8.44 0.31 -6.56
C THR A 307 9.48 -0.63 -7.12
N PHE A 308 10.63 -0.74 -6.45
CA PHE A 308 11.65 -1.73 -6.79
C PHE A 308 12.41 -2.16 -5.55
N THR A 309 13.06 -3.31 -5.63
CA THR A 309 13.82 -3.89 -4.53
C THR A 309 15.31 -3.77 -4.78
N SER A 310 16.08 -3.48 -3.73
CA SER A 310 17.53 -3.46 -3.75
C SER A 310 18.10 -4.14 -2.51
N ASN A 311 19.24 -4.82 -2.62
CA ASN A 311 20.03 -5.23 -1.46
C ASN A 311 21.32 -4.41 -1.28
N ARG A 312 21.32 -3.17 -1.81
CA ARG A 312 22.38 -2.20 -1.52
C ARG A 312 22.35 -1.79 -0.05
N ALA A 313 23.53 -1.72 0.57
CA ALA A 313 23.74 -1.29 1.95
C ALA A 313 22.91 -2.04 3.02
N THR A 314 22.49 -3.28 2.75
CA THR A 314 21.78 -4.15 3.70
C THR A 314 22.63 -5.33 4.15
N ASP A 315 22.25 -5.93 5.28
CA ASP A 315 22.74 -7.24 5.67
C ASP A 315 22.35 -8.30 4.62
N PRO A 316 23.12 -9.40 4.47
CA PRO A 316 22.87 -10.42 3.43
C PRO A 316 21.47 -11.05 3.43
N HIS A 317 20.78 -11.02 4.58
CA HIS A 317 19.45 -11.58 4.77
C HIS A 317 18.31 -10.57 4.57
N GLN A 318 18.64 -9.31 4.27
CA GLN A 318 17.69 -8.22 4.12
C GLN A 318 17.82 -7.54 2.76
N CYS A 319 16.75 -6.86 2.38
CA CYS A 319 16.68 -5.97 1.24
C CYS A 319 15.89 -4.71 1.62
N VAL A 320 15.93 -3.70 0.77
CA VAL A 320 15.11 -2.50 0.88
C VAL A 320 14.18 -2.43 -0.31
N VAL A 321 12.89 -2.28 -0.04
CA VAL A 321 11.89 -1.94 -1.06
C VAL A 321 11.76 -0.42 -1.10
N HIS A 322 12.14 0.16 -2.23
CA HIS A 322 12.07 1.59 -2.48
C HIS A 322 10.80 1.91 -3.25
N THR A 323 10.02 2.87 -2.75
CA THR A 323 8.95 3.50 -3.55
C THR A 323 9.38 4.92 -3.89
N ILE A 324 9.29 5.27 -5.16
CA ILE A 324 9.68 6.59 -5.70
C ILE A 324 8.48 7.25 -6.37
N ALA A 325 8.48 8.58 -6.46
CA ALA A 325 7.61 9.27 -7.39
C ALA A 325 8.09 8.94 -8.81
N TRP A 326 7.16 8.51 -9.68
CA TRP A 326 7.47 8.05 -11.01
C TRP A 326 6.58 8.70 -12.05
N THR A 327 7.24 9.20 -13.08
CA THR A 327 6.64 9.64 -14.35
C THR A 327 7.51 9.10 -15.47
N ASP A 328 6.92 8.73 -16.59
CA ASP A 328 7.63 8.26 -17.79
C ASP A 328 8.61 9.30 -18.40
N GLN A 329 8.62 10.53 -17.86
CA GLN A 329 9.44 11.67 -18.29
C GLN A 329 10.76 11.86 -17.53
N LEU A 330 11.22 10.89 -16.72
CA LEU A 330 12.47 11.03 -15.99
C LEU A 330 13.66 11.25 -16.95
N ILE A 331 14.33 12.41 -16.80
CA ILE A 331 15.49 12.81 -17.63
C ILE A 331 16.77 12.48 -16.87
N ARG A 332 17.77 11.94 -17.58
CA ARG A 332 19.12 11.77 -17.03
C ARG A 332 19.91 13.08 -17.12
N SER A 333 20.51 13.51 -16.02
CA SER A 333 21.44 14.63 -15.94
C SER A 333 22.88 14.16 -16.14
N ASN A 334 23.73 14.97 -16.76
CA ASN A 334 25.17 14.71 -16.74
C ASN A 334 25.71 15.00 -15.34
N ILE A 335 26.64 14.17 -14.86
CA ILE A 335 27.31 14.40 -13.58
C ILE A 335 28.55 15.29 -13.76
N SER A 336 28.88 16.06 -12.72
CA SER A 336 30.13 16.82 -12.65
C SER A 336 31.10 16.25 -11.60
N ASP A 337 30.57 15.62 -10.55
CA ASP A 337 31.32 14.96 -9.48
C ASP A 337 30.79 13.54 -9.23
N ILE A 338 31.70 12.60 -9.00
CA ILE A 338 31.38 11.22 -8.59
C ILE A 338 30.59 11.18 -7.27
N ASN A 339 30.75 12.17 -6.40
CA ASN A 339 29.98 12.25 -5.16
C ASN A 339 28.48 12.41 -5.41
N GLU A 340 28.07 13.04 -6.53
CA GLU A 340 26.66 13.11 -6.92
C GLU A 340 26.08 11.72 -7.15
N VAL A 341 26.83 10.84 -7.83
CA VAL A 341 26.46 9.44 -8.05
C VAL A 341 26.28 8.72 -6.71
N LYS A 342 27.22 8.90 -5.77
CA LYS A 342 27.15 8.26 -4.45
C LYS A 342 25.94 8.71 -3.65
N VAL A 343 25.63 10.01 -3.64
CA VAL A 343 24.49 10.59 -2.93
C VAL A 343 23.18 10.05 -3.51
N VAL A 344 23.05 10.06 -4.84
CA VAL A 344 21.85 9.60 -5.53
C VAL A 344 21.69 8.07 -5.40
N ALA A 345 22.77 7.31 -5.52
CA ALA A 345 22.77 5.86 -5.35
C ALA A 345 22.41 5.41 -3.93
N ALA A 346 22.65 6.25 -2.91
CA ALA A 346 22.22 5.99 -1.54
C ALA A 346 20.69 6.09 -1.36
N MET A 347 19.95 6.57 -2.37
CA MET A 347 18.48 6.64 -2.39
C MET A 347 17.90 7.29 -1.12
N PRO A 348 18.38 8.49 -0.71
CA PRO A 348 17.88 9.14 0.49
C PRO A 348 16.39 9.50 0.32
N LEU A 349 15.62 9.33 1.40
CA LEU A 349 14.23 9.79 1.43
C LEU A 349 14.15 11.28 1.10
N SER A 350 13.21 11.64 0.24
CA SER A 350 12.83 13.04 -0.01
C SER A 350 12.18 13.67 1.23
N GLU A 351 12.05 15.00 1.27
CA GLU A 351 11.32 15.67 2.34
C GLU A 351 9.88 15.13 2.48
N LYS A 352 9.20 14.95 1.34
CA LYS A 352 7.87 14.34 1.28
C LYS A 352 7.89 12.90 1.80
N GLY A 353 8.88 12.10 1.39
CA GLY A 353 9.05 10.74 1.88
C GLY A 353 9.32 10.66 3.38
N MET A 354 10.09 11.59 3.94
CA MET A 354 10.31 11.69 5.39
C MET A 354 9.01 12.05 6.12
N GLN A 355 8.19 12.96 5.58
CA GLN A 355 6.89 13.30 6.14
C GLN A 355 5.92 12.12 6.08
N MET A 356 5.81 11.46 4.92
CA MET A 356 5.01 10.25 4.72
C MET A 356 5.46 9.12 5.63
N SER A 357 6.77 8.92 5.82
CA SER A 357 7.31 7.93 6.76
C SER A 357 6.93 8.28 8.21
N GLN A 358 6.99 9.55 8.61
CA GLN A 358 6.56 9.99 9.94
C GLN A 358 5.05 9.80 10.16
N GLU A 359 4.22 10.08 9.15
CA GLU A 359 2.78 9.82 9.18
C GLU A 359 2.47 8.32 9.15
N ASN A 360 3.21 7.53 8.35
CA ASN A 360 3.08 6.09 8.28
C ASN A 360 3.64 5.40 9.52
N ILE A 361 4.56 5.98 10.29
CA ILE A 361 4.93 5.47 11.62
C ILE A 361 3.81 5.78 12.62
N LYS A 362 3.17 6.95 12.51
CA LYS A 362 1.94 7.29 13.27
C LYS A 362 0.72 6.45 12.83
N ASN A 363 0.74 5.86 11.63
CA ASN A 363 -0.33 5.01 11.08
C ASN A 363 0.02 3.51 11.09
N LYS A 364 1.30 3.09 11.13
CA LYS A 364 1.79 1.70 11.34
C LYS A 364 1.66 1.28 12.81
N THR A 365 1.26 2.19 13.68
CA THR A 365 0.51 1.87 14.89
C THR A 365 -0.92 1.38 14.60
N ASN A 366 -1.31 1.12 13.33
CA ASN A 366 -2.48 0.30 12.99
C ASN A 366 -2.16 -1.18 13.22
N ILE A 367 -2.36 -1.50 14.47
CA ILE A 367 -2.49 -2.80 15.07
C ILE A 367 -3.54 -3.63 14.28
N PRO A 368 -3.35 -4.96 14.07
CA PRO A 368 -4.35 -5.84 13.44
C PRO A 368 -5.75 -5.57 13.97
N ALA A 369 -6.83 -5.78 13.21
CA ALA A 369 -8.22 -5.48 13.62
C ALA A 369 -8.61 -6.00 15.03
N LYS A 370 -7.90 -7.00 15.55
CA LYS A 370 -7.95 -7.49 16.94
C LYS A 370 -7.58 -6.45 18.01
N TYR A 371 -6.78 -5.44 17.67
CA TYR A 371 -6.40 -4.37 18.57
C TYR A 371 -6.40 -2.98 17.95
N ALA A 372 -7.33 -2.73 17.01
CA ALA A 372 -7.62 -1.39 16.47
C ALA A 372 -7.88 -0.31 17.55
N ASN A 373 -8.11 -0.71 18.80
CA ASN A 373 -8.31 0.18 19.94
C ASN A 373 -7.13 0.24 20.93
N ALA A 374 -6.06 -0.55 20.76
CA ALA A 374 -4.99 -0.71 21.76
C ALA A 374 -4.18 0.57 22.03
N LEU A 375 -4.14 1.00 23.29
CA LEU A 375 -3.40 2.17 23.76
C LEU A 375 -1.89 1.93 23.88
N PHE A 376 -1.48 0.67 24.07
CA PHE A 376 -0.09 0.24 24.17
C PHE A 376 0.01 -1.27 23.90
N ARG A 377 1.21 -1.86 23.96
CA ARG A 377 1.40 -3.32 24.00
C ARG A 377 2.40 -3.64 25.11
N PHE A 378 1.93 -4.29 26.16
CA PHE A 378 2.73 -4.58 27.33
C PHE A 378 2.62 -6.06 27.69
N GLN A 379 3.68 -6.81 27.43
CA GLN A 379 3.75 -8.24 27.72
C GLN A 379 3.90 -8.47 29.23
N ILE A 380 2.90 -9.10 29.84
CA ILE A 380 2.89 -9.51 31.25
C ILE A 380 3.55 -10.88 31.40
N ALA A 381 3.32 -11.80 30.45
CA ALA A 381 3.93 -13.13 30.36
C ALA A 381 3.96 -13.59 28.90
N ASP A 382 4.63 -14.72 28.60
CA ASP A 382 4.84 -15.24 27.24
C ASP A 382 3.55 -15.36 26.39
N THR A 383 2.41 -15.58 27.05
CA THR A 383 1.08 -15.72 26.42
C THR A 383 0.08 -14.62 26.79
N LEU A 384 0.47 -13.65 27.62
CA LEU A 384 -0.42 -12.61 28.15
C LEU A 384 0.11 -11.21 27.84
N GLU A 385 -0.60 -10.51 26.97
CA GLU A 385 -0.28 -9.16 26.51
C GLU A 385 -1.44 -8.21 26.80
N TYR A 386 -1.13 -7.07 27.41
CA TYR A 386 -2.08 -6.01 27.68
C TYR A 386 -1.94 -4.89 26.67
N THR A 387 -3.10 -4.37 26.32
CA THR A 387 -3.30 -3.36 25.30
C THR A 387 -4.12 -2.16 25.75
N GLN A 388 -4.70 -2.23 26.94
CA GLN A 388 -5.56 -1.24 27.56
C GLN A 388 -5.22 -1.12 29.05
N TYR A 389 -5.41 0.06 29.62
CA TYR A 389 -5.14 0.27 31.05
C TYR A 389 -6.10 -0.55 31.93
N GLU A 390 -7.31 -0.79 31.46
CA GLU A 390 -8.39 -1.51 32.14
C GLU A 390 -8.12 -3.01 32.27
N GLN A 391 -7.14 -3.54 31.51
CA GLN A 391 -6.73 -4.94 31.61
C GLN A 391 -5.89 -5.22 32.86
N PHE A 392 -5.25 -4.20 33.44
CA PHE A 392 -4.51 -4.34 34.70
C PHE A 392 -5.45 -4.62 35.88
N GLN A 393 -5.24 -5.76 36.52
CA GLN A 393 -5.94 -6.17 37.73
C GLN A 393 -5.31 -5.55 38.99
N SER A 394 -4.04 -5.14 38.92
CA SER A 394 -3.32 -4.49 40.01
C SER A 394 -3.11 -3.00 39.76
N LEU A 395 -3.62 -2.16 40.68
CA LEU A 395 -3.38 -0.71 40.65
C LEU A 395 -1.89 -0.36 40.76
N TYR A 396 -1.13 -1.12 41.55
CA TYR A 396 0.32 -0.93 41.68
C TYR A 396 1.07 -1.29 40.39
N ALA A 397 0.61 -2.31 39.66
CA ALA A 397 1.18 -2.66 38.37
C ALA A 397 0.91 -1.58 37.31
N LEU A 398 -0.33 -1.09 37.27
CA LEU A 398 -0.76 -0.01 36.38
C LEU A 398 0.04 1.28 36.62
N GLU A 399 0.28 1.64 37.88
CA GLU A 399 1.02 2.85 38.23
C GLU A 399 2.49 2.76 37.81
N SER A 400 3.15 1.61 38.06
CA SER A 400 4.53 1.37 37.63
C SER A 400 4.67 1.36 36.11
N PHE A 401 3.70 0.75 35.41
CA PHE A 401 3.65 0.75 33.95
C PHE A 401 3.50 2.17 33.40
N LYS A 402 2.55 2.97 33.91
CA LYS A 402 2.35 4.36 33.46
C LYS A 402 3.60 5.23 33.65
N LYS A 403 4.34 5.05 34.75
CA LYS A 403 5.60 5.75 34.99
C LYS A 403 6.69 5.35 34.00
N GLY A 404 6.85 4.05 33.72
CA GLY A 404 7.80 3.55 32.73
C GLY A 404 7.48 4.02 31.31
N PHE A 405 6.20 3.94 30.93
CA PHE A 405 5.70 4.35 29.62
C PHE A 405 5.86 5.84 29.36
N SER A 406 5.64 6.69 30.37
CA SER A 406 5.90 8.13 30.25
C SER A 406 7.39 8.46 30.08
N GLN A 407 8.27 7.73 30.77
CA GLN A 407 9.72 7.90 30.62
C GLN A 407 10.22 7.46 29.24
N GLU A 408 9.65 6.38 28.71
CA GLU A 408 9.91 5.89 27.35
C GLU A 408 9.52 6.92 26.29
N GLN A 409 8.30 7.46 26.33
CA GLN A 409 7.89 8.52 25.41
C GLN A 409 8.80 9.75 25.47
N LYS A 410 9.25 10.11 26.68
CA LYS A 410 10.20 11.22 26.87
C LYS A 410 11.56 10.91 26.23
N ARG A 411 12.09 9.71 26.41
CA ARG A 411 13.34 9.25 25.77
C ARG A 411 13.24 9.33 24.24
N ASP A 412 12.14 8.84 23.69
CA ASP A 412 11.94 8.77 22.25
C ASP A 412 11.79 10.17 21.63
N SER A 413 11.11 11.10 22.33
CA SER A 413 11.06 12.52 21.94
C SER A 413 12.43 13.19 21.93
N LEU A 414 13.27 12.93 22.94
CA LEU A 414 14.63 13.46 23.01
C LEU A 414 15.53 12.88 21.91
N ALA A 415 15.39 11.59 21.58
CA ALA A 415 16.11 10.94 20.50
C ALA A 415 15.74 11.52 19.12
N GLN A 416 14.47 11.86 18.92
CA GLN A 416 13.99 12.54 17.71
C GLN A 416 14.59 13.94 17.58
N GLN A 417 14.59 14.74 18.65
CA GLN A 417 15.21 16.07 18.65
C GLN A 417 16.72 15.99 18.36
N MET A 418 17.41 15.01 18.94
CA MET A 418 18.83 14.77 18.68
C MET A 418 19.09 14.43 17.21
N THR A 419 18.23 13.62 16.60
CA THR A 419 18.30 13.28 15.16
C THR A 419 18.13 14.53 14.29
N GLN A 420 17.16 15.40 14.61
CA GLN A 420 16.97 16.67 13.91
C GLN A 420 18.18 17.61 14.05
N MET A 421 18.78 17.70 15.23
CA MET A 421 19.98 18.53 15.43
C MET A 421 21.18 17.99 14.64
N ARG A 422 21.32 16.65 14.52
CA ARG A 422 22.35 16.02 13.68
C ARG A 422 22.15 16.31 12.19
N GLN A 423 20.91 16.34 11.72
CA GLN A 423 20.58 16.75 10.35
C GLN A 423 20.91 18.23 10.10
N ARG A 424 20.56 19.12 11.05
CA ARG A 424 20.90 20.56 10.95
C ARG A 424 22.40 20.82 11.01
N TYR A 425 23.13 20.05 11.82
CA TYR A 425 24.59 20.07 11.83
C TYR A 425 25.16 19.68 10.45
N ALA A 426 24.62 18.63 9.83
CA ALA A 426 25.05 18.16 8.52
C ALA A 426 24.75 19.17 7.39
N ALA A 427 23.66 19.94 7.52
CA ALA A 427 23.27 20.97 6.56
C ALA A 427 23.97 22.34 6.77
N SER A 428 24.68 22.54 7.88
CA SER A 428 25.26 23.83 8.27
C SER A 428 26.63 24.08 7.62
N ILE A 429 26.78 25.25 6.99
CA ILE A 429 28.02 25.66 6.32
C ILE A 429 28.93 26.45 7.28
N SER A 430 28.36 27.16 8.27
CA SER A 430 29.09 27.95 9.26
C SER A 430 29.65 27.09 10.40
N GLU A 431 30.89 27.35 10.80
CA GLU A 431 31.54 26.70 11.95
C GLU A 431 30.91 27.09 13.29
N GLU A 432 30.42 28.33 13.40
CA GLU A 432 29.75 28.82 14.62
C GLU A 432 28.37 28.16 14.83
N GLU A 433 27.63 27.94 13.75
CA GLU A 433 26.34 27.22 13.78
C GLU A 433 26.54 25.73 14.07
N ARG A 434 27.55 25.11 13.45
CA ARG A 434 27.94 23.72 13.75
C ARG A 434 28.29 23.55 15.23
N ASN A 435 29.05 24.46 15.82
CA ASN A 435 29.38 24.42 17.24
C ASN A 435 28.14 24.58 18.14
N LYS A 436 27.15 25.40 17.76
CA LYS A 436 25.87 25.50 18.47
C LYS A 436 25.09 24.18 18.44
N TYR A 437 25.01 23.54 17.28
CA TYR A 437 24.31 22.24 17.15
C TYR A 437 25.03 21.11 17.88
N VAL A 438 26.37 21.09 17.86
CA VAL A 438 27.16 20.11 18.63
C VAL A 438 26.87 20.24 20.13
N ASN A 439 26.88 21.46 20.67
CA ASN A 439 26.58 21.68 22.09
C ASN A 439 25.14 21.25 22.45
N GLU A 440 24.18 21.48 21.56
CA GLU A 440 22.80 21.07 21.77
C GLU A 440 22.61 19.55 21.66
N ILE A 441 23.31 18.88 20.74
CA ILE A 441 23.35 17.41 20.65
C ILE A 441 23.92 16.81 21.94
N LEU A 442 25.05 17.33 22.43
CA LEU A 442 25.66 16.87 23.69
C LEU A 442 24.74 17.09 24.89
N ARG A 443 23.98 18.19 24.91
CA ARG A 443 22.97 18.47 25.94
C ARG A 443 21.83 17.44 25.90
N LEU A 444 21.30 17.14 24.71
CA LEU A 444 20.24 16.15 24.50
C LEU A 444 20.72 14.71 24.82
N GLU A 445 21.96 14.38 24.47
CA GLU A 445 22.60 13.11 24.82
C GLU A 445 22.73 12.95 26.33
N SER A 446 23.19 13.99 27.03
CA SER A 446 23.26 14.00 28.50
C SER A 446 21.89 13.88 29.16
N GLN A 447 20.81 14.40 28.56
CA GLN A 447 19.45 14.26 29.06
C GLN A 447 18.85 12.88 28.80
N THR A 448 19.33 12.17 27.78
CA THR A 448 18.88 10.82 27.42
C THR A 448 19.62 9.74 28.23
N TYR A 449 20.87 10.03 28.64
CA TYR A 449 21.73 9.12 29.40
C TYR A 449 21.09 8.72 30.73
N GLY A 450 20.98 7.41 30.99
CA GLY A 450 20.44 6.85 32.24
C GLY A 450 18.91 6.75 32.33
N ILE A 451 18.14 7.26 31.34
CA ILE A 451 16.68 7.06 31.30
C ILE A 451 16.34 5.58 31.03
N GLY A 452 17.13 4.89 30.21
CA GLY A 452 16.92 3.48 29.84
C GLY A 452 16.88 2.53 31.04
N ASP A 453 17.83 2.66 31.96
CA ASP A 453 17.96 1.80 33.14
C ASP A 453 16.77 1.92 34.11
N GLY A 454 16.09 3.08 34.12
CA GLY A 454 14.90 3.33 34.93
C GLY A 454 13.62 2.70 34.35
N ILE A 455 13.50 2.67 33.02
CA ILE A 455 12.34 2.12 32.31
C ILE A 455 12.25 0.62 32.54
N GLU A 456 13.36 -0.12 32.37
CA GLU A 456 13.37 -1.58 32.53
C GLU A 456 12.94 -2.01 33.93
N ARG A 457 13.38 -1.27 34.95
CA ARG A 457 12.99 -1.51 36.35
C ARG A 457 11.49 -1.29 36.58
N LEU A 458 10.93 -0.21 36.05
CA LEU A 458 9.51 0.12 36.19
C LEU A 458 8.62 -0.93 35.49
N TYR A 459 9.04 -1.41 34.32
CA TYR A 459 8.35 -2.48 33.61
C TYR A 459 8.49 -3.83 34.29
N TYR A 460 9.64 -4.13 34.88
CA TYR A 460 9.81 -5.32 35.73
C TYR A 460 8.85 -5.31 36.93
N ASP A 461 8.78 -4.19 37.66
CA ASP A 461 7.89 -4.04 38.81
C ASP A 461 6.41 -4.16 38.39
N ALA A 462 6.04 -3.57 37.26
CA ALA A 462 4.69 -3.69 36.71
C ALA A 462 4.30 -5.16 36.40
N ARG A 463 5.16 -5.93 35.71
CA ARG A 463 4.91 -7.34 35.44
C ARG A 463 4.78 -8.16 36.71
N LYS A 464 5.67 -7.91 37.68
CA LYS A 464 5.70 -8.63 38.95
C LYS A 464 4.40 -8.42 39.74
N TYR A 465 3.99 -7.17 39.95
CA TYR A 465 2.76 -6.85 40.68
C TYR A 465 1.51 -7.40 39.99
N GLU A 466 1.50 -7.43 38.66
CA GLU A 466 0.36 -7.94 37.91
C GLU A 466 0.25 -9.47 37.99
N GLN A 467 1.36 -10.18 37.81
CA GLN A 467 1.40 -11.63 37.94
C GLN A 467 1.01 -12.09 39.35
N ASP A 468 1.43 -11.38 40.39
CA ASP A 468 1.04 -11.68 41.77
C ASP A 468 -0.47 -11.50 41.99
N LYS A 469 -1.07 -10.47 41.39
CA LYS A 469 -2.51 -10.24 41.48
C LYS A 469 -3.33 -11.28 40.72
N ILE A 470 -2.88 -11.68 39.53
CA ILE A 470 -3.52 -12.75 38.74
C ILE A 470 -3.50 -14.08 39.51
N ARG A 471 -2.38 -14.43 40.15
CA ARG A 471 -2.29 -15.64 40.99
C ARG A 471 -3.29 -15.61 42.15
N GLU A 472 -3.50 -14.45 42.77
CA GLU A 472 -4.51 -14.25 43.81
C GLU A 472 -5.93 -14.48 43.26
N LEU A 473 -6.27 -13.91 42.10
CA LEU A 473 -7.59 -14.05 41.49
C LEU A 473 -7.90 -15.47 41.00
N ILE A 474 -6.89 -16.19 40.50
CA ILE A 474 -6.99 -17.61 40.15
C ILE A 474 -7.33 -18.44 41.40
N ARG A 475 -6.65 -18.17 42.53
CA ARG A 475 -6.92 -18.86 43.81
C ARG A 475 -8.37 -18.65 44.27
N LEU A 476 -8.96 -17.50 43.95
CA LEU A 476 -10.35 -17.15 44.29
C LEU A 476 -11.38 -17.63 43.26
N GLY A 477 -10.95 -18.28 42.17
CA GLY A 477 -11.85 -18.75 41.10
C GLY A 477 -12.47 -17.63 40.25
N LYS A 478 -11.88 -16.43 40.26
CA LYS A 478 -12.44 -15.22 39.62
C LYS A 478 -11.70 -14.78 38.35
N TYR A 479 -10.89 -15.65 37.75
CA TYR A 479 -10.05 -15.31 36.59
C TYR A 479 -10.27 -16.29 35.41
N ARG A 480 -10.42 -15.77 34.19
CA ARG A 480 -10.45 -16.52 32.91
C ARG A 480 -9.36 -15.98 31.96
N SER A 481 -8.76 -16.87 31.16
CA SER A 481 -7.62 -16.56 30.28
C SER A 481 -7.96 -15.73 29.04
N ASP A 482 -9.22 -15.44 28.79
CA ASP A 482 -9.72 -14.65 27.65
C ASP A 482 -10.32 -13.29 28.05
N GLY A 483 -10.29 -12.93 29.34
CA GLY A 483 -10.77 -11.65 29.84
C GLY A 483 -12.31 -11.49 29.91
N SER A 484 -13.11 -12.53 29.68
CA SER A 484 -14.58 -12.43 29.76
C SER A 484 -15.18 -13.16 30.99
N THR A 485 -16.04 -12.47 31.75
CA THR A 485 -16.91 -13.09 32.76
C THR A 485 -18.14 -13.74 32.13
N ARG A 486 -18.56 -14.91 32.64
CA ARG A 486 -19.68 -15.75 32.17
C ARG A 486 -21.05 -15.12 32.50
N ILE A 487 -21.94 -15.03 31.50
CA ILE A 487 -23.41 -15.14 31.69
C ILE A 487 -23.93 -16.19 30.71
N GLU A 488 -24.70 -17.15 31.22
CA GLU A 488 -25.25 -18.32 30.51
C GLU A 488 -26.53 -17.97 29.68
N GLY A 489 -26.81 -18.73 28.61
CA GLY A 489 -27.87 -18.47 27.59
C GLY A 489 -29.34 -18.75 28.02
N PRO A 490 -30.32 -19.05 27.12
CA PRO A 490 -30.32 -19.19 25.65
C PRO A 490 -31.46 -18.43 24.88
N THR A 491 -31.49 -18.60 23.55
CA THR A 491 -32.63 -18.47 22.59
C THR A 491 -32.85 -17.12 21.89
N SER A 492 -32.83 -17.18 20.55
CA SER A 492 -33.41 -16.25 19.56
C SER A 492 -33.48 -14.77 19.99
N MET A 493 -32.49 -13.97 19.60
CA MET A 493 -32.62 -12.53 19.76
C MET A 493 -33.59 -12.00 18.69
N GLU A 494 -34.86 -11.90 19.07
CA GLU A 494 -35.67 -10.77 18.66
C GLU A 494 -34.81 -9.52 18.91
N LEU A 495 -34.43 -8.81 17.85
CA LEU A 495 -33.74 -7.54 17.95
C LEU A 495 -34.66 -6.55 18.65
N LYS A 496 -34.51 -6.44 19.98
CA LYS A 496 -35.17 -5.40 20.77
C LYS A 496 -34.29 -4.14 20.83
N PRO A 497 -34.91 -2.96 20.88
CA PRO A 497 -34.25 -1.65 20.90
C PRO A 497 -33.21 -1.40 22.02
N SER A 498 -33.06 -2.30 22.98
CA SER A 498 -32.28 -2.10 24.20
C SER A 498 -30.79 -2.48 24.11
N ASN A 499 -30.32 -3.00 22.98
CA ASN A 499 -28.94 -3.50 22.82
C ASN A 499 -27.98 -2.54 22.11
N ILE A 500 -28.37 -1.27 21.92
CA ILE A 500 -27.51 -0.25 21.32
C ILE A 500 -26.90 0.57 22.46
N PRO A 501 -25.57 0.54 22.67
CA PRO A 501 -24.92 1.39 23.66
C PRO A 501 -25.19 2.87 23.32
N PRO A 502 -25.53 3.72 24.30
CA PRO A 502 -25.87 5.13 24.05
C PRO A 502 -24.67 5.99 23.57
N ASP A 503 -23.44 5.48 23.71
CA ASP A 503 -22.21 6.27 23.57
C ASP A 503 -21.29 5.78 22.44
N LEU A 504 -21.84 5.56 21.23
CA LEU A 504 -21.03 5.27 20.04
C LEU A 504 -21.08 6.44 19.04
N THR A 505 -20.07 7.30 19.14
CA THR A 505 -19.70 8.26 18.10
C THR A 505 -19.17 7.52 16.87
N ILE A 506 -19.85 7.70 15.74
CA ILE A 506 -19.54 7.05 14.46
C ILE A 506 -18.56 7.93 13.67
N TYR A 507 -17.55 7.29 13.09
CA TYR A 507 -16.59 7.88 12.15
C TYR A 507 -17.32 8.54 10.97
N SER A 508 -17.02 9.81 10.75
CA SER A 508 -17.52 10.68 9.69
C SER A 508 -16.77 10.40 8.38
N ASP A 509 -17.45 10.08 7.28
CA ASP A 509 -17.52 11.10 6.22
C ASP A 509 -17.90 12.44 6.81
N ASP A 510 -17.04 13.44 6.66
CA ASP A 510 -17.26 14.79 7.21
C ASP A 510 -18.65 15.32 6.85
N ASP A 511 -19.20 14.94 5.69
CA ASP A 511 -20.55 15.31 5.25
C ASP A 511 -21.66 14.58 6.01
N ARG A 512 -21.55 13.25 6.23
CA ARG A 512 -22.56 12.47 6.96
C ARG A 512 -22.53 12.73 8.46
N GLY A 513 -21.34 12.95 9.01
CA GLY A 513 -21.16 13.42 10.39
C GLY A 513 -21.80 14.79 10.61
N ARG A 514 -21.63 15.72 9.66
CA ARG A 514 -22.31 17.02 9.65
C ARG A 514 -23.83 16.90 9.54
N GLU A 515 -24.33 16.02 8.69
CA GLU A 515 -25.78 15.76 8.52
C GLU A 515 -26.41 15.19 9.79
N LEU A 516 -25.79 14.18 10.41
CA LEU A 516 -26.26 13.59 11.67
C LEU A 516 -26.16 14.57 12.84
N ALA A 517 -25.12 15.41 12.89
CA ALA A 517 -25.01 16.49 13.87
C ALA A 517 -26.12 17.54 13.69
N ALA A 518 -26.45 17.89 12.44
CA ALA A 518 -27.56 18.78 12.11
C ALA A 518 -28.91 18.19 12.54
N LEU A 519 -29.17 16.91 12.23
CA LEU A 519 -30.39 16.18 12.64
C LEU A 519 -30.49 16.07 14.17
N LYS A 520 -29.41 15.72 14.86
CA LYS A 520 -29.36 15.68 16.33
C LYS A 520 -29.75 17.02 16.95
N SER A 521 -29.31 18.13 16.34
CA SER A 521 -29.71 19.48 16.79
C SER A 521 -31.21 19.75 16.63
N VAL A 522 -31.86 19.18 15.60
CA VAL A 522 -33.31 19.26 15.38
C VAL A 522 -34.04 18.38 16.41
N TYR A 523 -33.54 17.17 16.68
CA TYR A 523 -34.15 16.24 17.63
C TYR A 523 -34.22 16.83 19.03
N LEU A 524 -33.08 17.32 19.53
CA LEU A 524 -32.97 17.91 20.86
C LEU A 524 -33.79 19.19 21.00
N LYS A 525 -34.05 19.91 19.89
CA LYS A 525 -34.83 21.16 19.90
C LYS A 525 -36.34 20.91 19.91
N PHE A 526 -36.83 19.91 19.18
CA PHE A 526 -38.27 19.76 18.92
C PHE A 526 -38.95 18.57 19.55
N PHE A 527 -38.21 17.58 20.02
CA PHE A 527 -38.75 16.32 20.51
C PHE A 527 -38.42 16.11 21.98
N HIS A 528 -39.32 15.44 22.70
CA HIS A 528 -39.04 15.01 24.07
C HIS A 528 -37.90 13.98 24.09
N ALA A 529 -37.24 13.83 25.23
CA ALA A 529 -36.06 12.97 25.37
C ALA A 529 -36.28 11.54 24.85
N ASP A 530 -37.45 10.95 25.11
CA ASP A 530 -37.79 9.60 24.66
C ASP A 530 -37.98 9.51 23.14
N ASP A 531 -38.59 10.53 22.51
CA ASP A 531 -38.77 10.59 21.07
C ASP A 531 -37.44 10.87 20.35
N ALA A 532 -36.62 11.77 20.91
CA ALA A 532 -35.28 12.05 20.41
C ALA A 532 -34.36 10.83 20.49
N ALA A 533 -34.44 10.05 21.58
CA ALA A 533 -33.70 8.79 21.72
C ALA A 533 -34.13 7.75 20.67
N ARG A 534 -35.43 7.63 20.39
CA ARG A 534 -35.96 6.73 19.34
C ARG A 534 -35.56 7.17 17.94
N LEU A 535 -35.47 8.47 17.66
CA LEU A 535 -34.99 9.01 16.39
C LEU A 535 -33.49 8.74 16.19
N LEU A 536 -32.66 8.94 17.22
CA LEU A 536 -31.23 8.60 17.18
C LEU A 536 -31.01 7.09 16.99
N GLN A 537 -31.84 6.28 17.63
CA GLN A 537 -31.83 4.84 17.41
C GLN A 537 -32.19 4.47 15.97
N ALA A 538 -33.20 5.11 15.38
CA ALA A 538 -33.56 4.87 13.99
C ALA A 538 -32.42 5.29 13.03
N ASP A 539 -31.69 6.36 13.32
CA ASP A 539 -30.47 6.74 12.59
C ASP A 539 -29.37 5.66 12.70
N SER A 540 -29.15 5.11 13.89
CA SER A 540 -28.22 3.99 14.08
C SER A 540 -28.64 2.75 13.28
N MET A 541 -29.92 2.41 13.26
CA MET A 541 -30.45 1.28 12.45
C MET A 541 -30.18 1.49 10.96
N TYR A 542 -30.35 2.71 10.45
CA TYR A 542 -30.01 3.06 9.08
C TYR A 542 -28.51 2.88 8.77
N VAL A 543 -27.62 3.30 9.68
CA VAL A 543 -26.17 3.11 9.54
C VAL A 543 -25.79 1.62 9.54
N TRP A 544 -26.37 0.82 10.44
CA TRP A 544 -26.17 -0.62 10.46
C TRP A 544 -26.66 -1.29 9.18
N GLY A 545 -27.81 -0.86 8.64
CA GLY A 545 -28.31 -1.32 7.35
C GLY A 545 -27.31 -1.05 6.22
N ASN A 546 -26.70 0.15 6.18
CA ASN A 546 -25.68 0.48 5.19
C ASN A 546 -24.46 -0.44 5.30
N MET A 547 -23.99 -0.73 6.52
CA MET A 547 -22.84 -1.61 6.73
C MET A 547 -23.12 -3.05 6.29
N LEU A 548 -24.31 -3.58 6.58
CA LEU A 548 -24.72 -4.91 6.11
C LEU A 548 -24.88 -4.98 4.57
N ASN A 549 -25.34 -3.90 3.94
CA ASN A 549 -25.45 -3.83 2.48
C ASN A 549 -24.07 -3.75 1.79
N ILE A 550 -23.10 -3.06 2.40
CA ILE A 550 -21.71 -3.05 1.94
C ILE A 550 -21.09 -4.43 2.08
N GLU A 551 -21.27 -5.10 3.21
CA GLU A 551 -20.74 -6.44 3.43
C GLU A 551 -21.39 -7.48 2.50
N SER A 552 -22.70 -7.38 2.25
CA SER A 552 -23.40 -8.18 1.23
C SER A 552 -22.79 -7.99 -0.17
N SER A 553 -22.52 -6.74 -0.56
CA SER A 553 -21.92 -6.42 -1.86
C SER A 553 -20.50 -6.99 -1.97
N ARG A 554 -19.72 -6.92 -0.89
CA ARG A 554 -18.38 -7.51 -0.79
C ARG A 554 -18.41 -9.05 -0.86
N MET A 555 -19.41 -9.69 -0.25
CA MET A 555 -19.60 -11.15 -0.31
C MET A 555 -20.00 -11.60 -1.72
N LEU A 556 -20.88 -10.86 -2.40
CA LEU A 556 -21.19 -11.12 -3.82
C LEU A 556 -19.96 -10.93 -4.70
N GLU A 557 -19.20 -9.85 -4.49
CA GLU A 557 -17.95 -9.61 -5.21
C GLU A 557 -16.97 -10.79 -5.04
N LYS A 558 -16.80 -11.30 -3.81
CA LYS A 558 -16.00 -12.52 -3.54
C LYS A 558 -16.58 -13.79 -4.16
N ALA A 559 -17.90 -13.91 -4.27
CA ALA A 559 -18.55 -15.06 -4.91
C ALA A 559 -18.45 -15.04 -6.43
N TYR A 560 -18.32 -13.85 -7.02
CA TYR A 560 -18.14 -13.61 -8.45
C TYR A 560 -16.69 -13.42 -8.86
N GLN A 561 -15.77 -13.31 -7.90
CA GLN A 561 -14.36 -13.54 -8.19
C GLN A 561 -14.26 -14.94 -8.80
N PRO A 562 -13.63 -15.08 -9.98
CA PRO A 562 -13.41 -16.40 -10.54
C PRO A 562 -12.74 -17.21 -9.43
N VAL A 563 -13.35 -18.35 -9.08
CA VAL A 563 -12.59 -19.36 -8.37
C VAL A 563 -11.41 -19.62 -9.31
N GLU A 564 -10.24 -19.13 -8.93
CA GLU A 564 -8.97 -19.59 -9.46
C GLU A 564 -8.97 -21.08 -9.07
N GLN A 565 -9.64 -21.91 -9.87
CA GLN A 565 -9.27 -23.30 -9.93
C GLN A 565 -7.81 -23.25 -10.37
N PRO A 566 -6.89 -23.67 -9.50
CA PRO A 566 -5.51 -23.40 -9.75
C PRO A 566 -5.11 -24.13 -11.03
N VAL A 567 -4.36 -23.44 -11.88
CA VAL A 567 -4.16 -23.91 -13.25
C VAL A 567 -3.14 -25.04 -13.20
N GLN A 568 -3.59 -26.28 -13.42
CA GLN A 568 -2.67 -27.35 -13.78
C GLN A 568 -2.09 -27.06 -15.16
N MET A 569 -0.77 -27.18 -15.31
CA MET A 569 -0.13 -27.21 -16.63
C MET A 569 -0.84 -28.26 -17.50
N PRO A 570 -1.50 -27.89 -18.61
CA PRO A 570 -2.29 -28.84 -19.38
C PRO A 570 -1.37 -29.95 -19.92
N ARG A 571 -1.53 -31.17 -19.41
CA ARG A 571 -1.08 -32.38 -20.11
C ARG A 571 -2.19 -32.80 -21.08
N PRO A 572 -1.88 -33.49 -22.19
CA PRO A 572 -2.90 -33.90 -23.15
C PRO A 572 -3.86 -34.89 -22.48
N PHE A 573 -5.10 -34.47 -22.19
CA PHE A 573 -6.06 -35.30 -21.47
C PHE A 573 -6.87 -36.20 -22.42
N GLN A 574 -6.95 -37.48 -22.06
CA GLN A 574 -7.91 -38.47 -22.57
C GLN A 574 -9.06 -38.63 -21.56
N ASN A 575 -10.25 -38.30 -22.06
CA ASN A 575 -11.59 -38.68 -21.62
C ASN A 575 -12.23 -38.09 -20.36
N LYS A 576 -13.55 -37.93 -20.54
CA LYS A 576 -14.60 -37.36 -19.70
C LYS A 576 -15.25 -38.47 -18.89
N GLU A 577 -15.39 -38.27 -17.59
CA GLU A 577 -16.58 -38.60 -16.78
C GLU A 577 -16.25 -38.31 -15.31
N ASP A 578 -16.94 -37.33 -14.73
CA ASP A 578 -17.62 -37.43 -13.44
C ASP A 578 -18.21 -36.05 -13.05
N ILE A 579 -19.54 -35.97 -13.01
CA ILE A 579 -20.30 -34.84 -12.47
C ILE A 579 -21.12 -35.37 -11.30
N ALA A 580 -20.72 -34.99 -10.08
CA ALA A 580 -21.57 -34.99 -8.90
C ALA A 580 -21.44 -33.60 -8.25
N THR A 581 -22.57 -32.94 -8.02
CA THR A 581 -22.65 -31.54 -7.58
C THR A 581 -22.35 -31.40 -6.08
N GLU A 582 -21.14 -30.95 -5.74
CA GLU A 582 -20.83 -30.33 -4.45
C GLU A 582 -21.26 -28.86 -4.49
N GLU A 583 -21.94 -28.36 -3.44
CA GLU A 583 -22.21 -26.93 -3.29
C GLU A 583 -20.89 -26.17 -3.17
N THR A 584 -20.60 -25.33 -4.16
CA THR A 584 -19.34 -24.60 -4.23
C THR A 584 -19.29 -23.49 -3.18
N GLN A 585 -18.10 -23.13 -2.72
CA GLN A 585 -17.87 -22.03 -1.77
C GLN A 585 -18.46 -20.70 -2.28
N GLY A 586 -18.50 -20.48 -3.59
CA GLY A 586 -19.20 -19.36 -4.21
C GLY A 586 -20.72 -19.39 -3.97
N GLN A 587 -21.35 -20.56 -4.04
CA GLN A 587 -22.78 -20.71 -3.76
C GLN A 587 -23.13 -20.41 -2.29
N ILE A 588 -22.26 -20.78 -1.35
CA ILE A 588 -22.38 -20.43 0.07
C ILE A 588 -22.32 -18.91 0.27
N LEU A 589 -21.31 -18.26 -0.35
CA LEU A 589 -21.15 -16.80 -0.27
C LEU A 589 -22.32 -16.04 -0.90
N VAL A 590 -22.90 -16.53 -2.01
CA VAL A 590 -24.12 -15.95 -2.60
C VAL A 590 -25.30 -16.04 -1.64
N ASN A 591 -25.45 -17.16 -0.93
CA ASN A 591 -26.53 -17.36 0.03
C ASN A 591 -26.36 -16.46 1.27
N GLU A 592 -25.14 -16.37 1.81
CA GLU A 592 -24.82 -15.46 2.92
C GLU A 592 -25.02 -13.99 2.54
N ALA A 593 -24.58 -13.59 1.34
CA ALA A 593 -24.77 -12.23 0.85
C ALA A 593 -26.25 -11.86 0.72
N ARG A 594 -27.09 -12.79 0.24
CA ARG A 594 -28.54 -12.61 0.17
C ARG A 594 -29.13 -12.36 1.55
N GLN A 595 -28.70 -13.14 2.55
CA GLN A 595 -29.17 -12.98 3.93
C GLN A 595 -28.79 -11.62 4.53
N GLN A 596 -27.56 -11.14 4.29
CA GLN A 596 -27.13 -9.82 4.77
C GLN A 596 -27.90 -8.68 4.10
N ARG A 597 -28.20 -8.81 2.80
CA ARG A 597 -29.05 -7.86 2.07
C ARG A 597 -30.45 -7.79 2.67
N GLU A 598 -31.07 -8.94 2.96
CA GLU A 598 -32.40 -8.99 3.59
C GLU A 598 -32.42 -8.32 4.96
N ASN A 599 -31.38 -8.52 5.77
CA ASN A 599 -31.24 -7.88 7.08
C ASN A 599 -31.09 -6.36 6.96
N ALA A 600 -30.31 -5.88 5.99
CA ALA A 600 -30.18 -4.46 5.69
C ALA A 600 -31.53 -3.81 5.34
N LEU A 601 -32.31 -4.45 4.46
CA LEU A 601 -33.63 -3.96 4.06
C LEU A 601 -34.60 -3.90 5.24
N LYS A 602 -34.58 -4.89 6.14
CA LYS A 602 -35.41 -4.85 7.36
C LYS A 602 -35.06 -3.66 8.26
N LEU A 603 -33.77 -3.39 8.47
CA LEU A 603 -33.30 -2.26 9.27
C LEU A 603 -33.72 -0.92 8.65
N TYR A 604 -33.62 -0.76 7.32
CA TYR A 604 -34.08 0.44 6.63
C TYR A 604 -35.58 0.70 6.83
N HIS A 605 -36.41 -0.33 6.63
CA HIS A 605 -37.86 -0.18 6.80
C HIS A 605 -38.21 0.20 8.25
N GLN A 606 -37.59 -0.47 9.24
CA GLN A 606 -37.80 -0.15 10.66
C GLN A 606 -37.36 1.28 11.01
N ALA A 607 -36.21 1.73 10.49
CA ALA A 607 -35.72 3.09 10.69
C ALA A 607 -36.69 4.14 10.14
N PHE A 608 -37.13 3.98 8.89
CA PHE A 608 -38.02 4.94 8.25
C PHE A 608 -39.44 4.91 8.83
N ASP A 609 -39.95 3.74 9.21
CA ASP A 609 -41.25 3.63 9.88
C ASP A 609 -41.26 4.33 11.23
N THR A 610 -40.18 4.17 12.00
CA THR A 610 -40.01 4.83 13.30
C THR A 610 -39.92 6.35 13.14
N LYS A 611 -39.06 6.83 12.23
CA LYS A 611 -38.89 8.27 11.97
C LYS A 611 -40.19 8.91 11.49
N TYR A 612 -40.84 8.32 10.50
CA TYR A 612 -42.07 8.87 9.93
C TYR A 612 -43.19 9.00 10.98
N ALA A 613 -43.37 7.98 11.82
CA ALA A 613 -44.40 8.00 12.86
C ALA A 613 -44.17 9.14 13.88
N ILE A 614 -42.92 9.32 14.32
CA ILE A 614 -42.55 10.38 15.28
C ILE A 614 -42.69 11.76 14.64
N TYR A 615 -42.22 11.93 13.40
CA TYR A 615 -42.35 13.20 12.68
C TYR A 615 -43.81 13.55 12.39
N ALA A 616 -44.63 12.60 11.93
CA ALA A 616 -46.04 12.84 11.62
C ALA A 616 -46.81 13.36 12.84
N LYS A 617 -46.52 12.83 14.04
CA LYS A 617 -47.06 13.35 15.29
C LYS A 617 -46.60 14.78 15.57
N LYS A 618 -45.34 15.12 15.28
CA LYS A 618 -44.85 16.50 15.44
C LYS A 618 -45.55 17.48 14.49
N TYR A 619 -45.86 17.04 13.27
CA TYR A 619 -46.60 17.86 12.31
C TYR A 619 -48.07 18.08 12.72
N SER A 620 -48.71 17.18 13.46
CA SER A 620 -50.06 17.43 13.99
C SER A 620 -50.08 18.41 15.17
N GLU A 621 -48.94 18.65 15.82
CA GLU A 621 -48.75 19.61 16.91
C GLU A 621 -48.35 21.01 16.40
N MET A 622 -48.44 21.28 15.09
CA MET A 622 -47.91 22.51 14.48
C MET A 622 -48.55 23.79 15.01
N SER A 623 -49.79 23.72 15.49
CA SER A 623 -50.53 24.86 16.07
C SER A 623 -49.90 25.42 17.34
N ILE A 624 -48.97 24.69 17.97
CA ILE A 624 -48.21 25.14 19.14
C ILE A 624 -47.17 26.21 18.75
N PHE A 625 -46.74 26.24 17.49
CA PHE A 625 -45.77 27.23 17.00
C PHE A 625 -46.49 28.47 16.46
N SER A 626 -46.05 29.65 16.85
CA SER A 626 -46.59 30.94 16.42
C SER A 626 -46.14 31.31 14.99
N LEU A 627 -46.53 30.51 14.00
CA LEU A 627 -46.15 30.67 12.59
C LEU A 627 -47.09 31.63 11.85
N SER A 628 -46.56 32.34 10.86
CA SER A 628 -47.37 33.05 9.87
C SER A 628 -48.10 32.06 8.95
N ASN A 629 -49.15 32.53 8.27
CA ASN A 629 -49.91 31.69 7.33
C ASN A 629 -49.01 31.07 6.25
N GLN A 630 -48.05 31.83 5.70
CA GLN A 630 -47.14 31.34 4.66
C GLN A 630 -46.16 30.27 5.19
N GLU A 631 -45.64 30.43 6.40
CA GLU A 631 -44.75 29.43 7.02
C GLU A 631 -45.52 28.14 7.35
N HIS A 632 -46.73 28.28 7.87
CA HIS A 632 -47.60 27.15 8.17
C HIS A 632 -47.96 26.36 6.90
N GLU A 633 -48.34 27.04 5.82
CA GLU A 633 -48.63 26.41 4.52
C GLU A 633 -47.43 25.64 3.97
N LYS A 634 -46.23 26.22 4.04
CA LYS A 634 -44.99 25.57 3.56
C LYS A 634 -44.64 24.32 4.37
N MET A 635 -44.83 24.36 5.68
CA MET A 635 -44.64 23.19 6.54
C MET A 635 -45.64 22.07 6.27
N MET A 636 -46.92 22.43 6.11
CA MET A 636 -47.97 21.46 5.80
C MET A 636 -47.81 20.85 4.41
N LEU A 637 -47.22 21.57 3.46
CA LEU A 637 -46.86 21.04 2.14
C LEU A 637 -45.84 19.89 2.23
N HIS A 638 -44.74 20.07 2.98
CA HIS A 638 -43.76 19.00 3.21
C HIS A 638 -44.41 17.76 3.84
N HIS A 639 -45.26 17.96 4.85
CA HIS A 639 -45.97 16.84 5.48
C HIS A 639 -46.93 16.12 4.51
N THR A 640 -47.70 16.88 3.72
CA THR A 640 -48.68 16.32 2.77
C THR A 640 -47.99 15.49 1.69
N ASN A 641 -46.86 15.98 1.17
CA ASN A 641 -46.03 15.28 0.20
C ASN A 641 -45.46 13.98 0.79
N ALA A 642 -44.93 14.04 2.01
CA ALA A 642 -44.43 12.87 2.73
C ALA A 642 -45.53 11.82 2.97
N SER A 643 -46.70 12.23 3.43
CA SER A 643 -47.81 11.31 3.74
C SER A 643 -48.35 10.59 2.51
N SER A 644 -48.44 11.29 1.37
CA SER A 644 -48.86 10.66 0.10
C SER A 644 -47.87 9.57 -0.33
N GLN A 645 -46.57 9.85 -0.24
CA GLN A 645 -45.51 8.90 -0.63
C GLN A 645 -45.42 7.72 0.34
N PHE A 646 -45.51 7.98 1.64
CA PHE A 646 -45.38 6.96 2.66
C PHE A 646 -46.56 5.98 2.67
N LYS A 647 -47.78 6.46 2.42
CA LYS A 647 -48.96 5.60 2.29
C LYS A 647 -48.82 4.63 1.12
N LYS A 648 -48.39 5.13 -0.05
CA LYS A 648 -48.10 4.28 -1.23
C LYS A 648 -47.01 3.25 -0.93
N ALA A 649 -45.97 3.67 -0.21
CA ALA A 649 -44.87 2.79 0.19
C ALA A 649 -45.34 1.67 1.14
N GLN A 650 -46.25 1.96 2.08
CA GLN A 650 -46.81 0.95 2.98
C GLN A 650 -47.65 -0.08 2.24
N GLU A 651 -48.53 0.36 1.33
CA GLU A 651 -49.35 -0.53 0.49
C GLU A 651 -48.46 -1.46 -0.35
N GLN A 652 -47.39 -0.90 -0.94
CA GLN A 652 -46.43 -1.66 -1.73
C GLN A 652 -45.57 -2.61 -0.87
N THR A 653 -45.17 -2.19 0.34
CA THR A 653 -44.46 -3.07 1.29
C THR A 653 -45.30 -4.30 1.65
N SER A 654 -46.59 -4.09 1.96
CA SER A 654 -47.52 -5.17 2.27
C SER A 654 -47.72 -6.13 1.10
N GLN A 655 -47.85 -5.61 -0.12
CA GLN A 655 -47.96 -6.43 -1.34
C GLN A 655 -46.67 -7.20 -1.64
N ALA A 656 -45.50 -6.59 -1.47
CA ALA A 656 -44.19 -7.22 -1.67
C ALA A 656 -43.96 -8.38 -0.70
N LEU A 657 -44.32 -8.21 0.59
CA LEU A 657 -44.26 -9.27 1.59
C LEU A 657 -45.19 -10.46 1.28
N LEU A 658 -46.35 -10.19 0.70
CA LEU A 658 -47.32 -11.23 0.28
C LEU A 658 -46.87 -12.00 -0.97
N THR A 659 -46.16 -11.33 -1.88
CA THR A 659 -45.72 -11.88 -3.17
C THR A 659 -44.27 -12.37 -3.15
N LEU A 660 -43.56 -12.19 -2.02
CA LEU A 660 -42.13 -12.49 -1.86
C LEU A 660 -41.24 -11.80 -2.91
N ASP A 661 -41.64 -10.61 -3.36
CA ASP A 661 -40.93 -9.83 -4.37
C ASP A 661 -39.97 -8.82 -3.72
N ILE A 662 -38.68 -9.16 -3.74
CA ILE A 662 -37.59 -8.34 -3.17
C ILE A 662 -37.45 -6.99 -3.89
N ASN A 663 -37.66 -6.92 -5.20
CA ASN A 663 -37.53 -5.67 -5.96
C ASN A 663 -38.65 -4.68 -5.57
N ASN A 664 -39.86 -5.20 -5.37
CA ASN A 664 -40.98 -4.40 -4.86
C ASN A 664 -40.78 -3.98 -3.39
N TYR A 665 -40.09 -4.79 -2.59
CA TYR A 665 -39.74 -4.45 -1.21
C TYR A 665 -38.69 -3.32 -1.15
N GLU A 666 -37.67 -3.37 -2.01
CA GLU A 666 -36.62 -2.33 -2.12
C GLU A 666 -37.16 -0.98 -2.59
N THR A 667 -37.98 -1.00 -3.62
CA THR A 667 -38.63 0.22 -4.15
C THR A 667 -39.54 0.85 -3.11
N ALA A 668 -40.25 0.07 -2.30
CA ALA A 668 -41.01 0.58 -1.16
C ALA A 668 -40.11 1.25 -0.10
N GLY A 669 -38.96 0.65 0.23
CA GLY A 669 -37.97 1.25 1.13
C GLY A 669 -37.44 2.60 0.64
N ALA A 670 -37.17 2.73 -0.66
CA ALA A 670 -36.76 3.99 -1.27
C ALA A 670 -37.84 5.08 -1.18
N MET A 671 -39.12 4.72 -1.35
CA MET A 671 -40.24 5.65 -1.18
C MET A 671 -40.39 6.11 0.28
N LYS A 672 -40.20 5.21 1.26
CA LYS A 672 -40.20 5.57 2.68
C LYS A 672 -39.08 6.54 3.03
N ARG A 673 -37.87 6.31 2.50
CA ARG A 673 -36.72 7.24 2.67
C ARG A 673 -37.05 8.64 2.17
N LYS A 674 -37.65 8.74 0.97
CA LYS A 674 -38.03 10.03 0.38
C LYS A 674 -39.06 10.79 1.22
N ALA A 675 -40.07 10.07 1.73
CA ALA A 675 -41.06 10.66 2.62
C ALA A 675 -40.46 11.19 3.93
N VAL A 676 -39.53 10.45 4.55
CA VAL A 676 -38.83 10.88 5.77
C VAL A 676 -37.96 12.10 5.50
N ALA A 677 -37.21 12.12 4.39
CA ALA A 677 -36.37 13.26 4.02
C ALA A 677 -37.18 14.56 3.78
N GLU A 678 -38.39 14.42 3.24
CA GLU A 678 -39.31 15.54 3.06
C GLU A 678 -39.77 16.11 4.42
N GLN A 679 -40.06 15.26 5.40
CA GLN A 679 -40.39 15.69 6.77
C GLN A 679 -39.20 16.34 7.49
N GLU A 680 -38.00 15.79 7.32
CA GLU A 680 -36.77 16.36 7.90
C GLU A 680 -36.50 17.75 7.32
N SER A 681 -36.67 17.93 6.00
CA SER A 681 -36.52 19.23 5.34
C SER A 681 -37.46 20.30 5.91
N GLY A 682 -38.72 19.94 6.17
CA GLY A 682 -39.66 20.87 6.82
C GLY A 682 -39.32 21.17 8.28
N LEU A 683 -38.76 20.21 9.03
CA LEU A 683 -38.28 20.43 10.40
C LEU A 683 -37.03 21.32 10.45
N PHE A 684 -36.13 21.18 9.48
CA PHE A 684 -34.99 22.10 9.33
C PHE A 684 -35.45 23.52 9.00
N TYR A 685 -36.43 23.67 8.10
CA TYR A 685 -37.05 24.96 7.82
C TYR A 685 -37.66 25.59 9.08
N LEU A 686 -38.40 24.82 9.88
CA LEU A 686 -38.96 25.28 11.16
C LEU A 686 -37.86 25.73 12.13
N LYS A 687 -36.77 24.97 12.23
CA LYS A 687 -35.62 25.33 13.07
C LYS A 687 -35.05 26.68 12.68
N GLN A 688 -34.84 26.90 11.39
CA GLN A 688 -34.31 28.14 10.84
C GLN A 688 -35.23 29.34 11.12
N VAL A 689 -36.54 29.19 10.90
CA VAL A 689 -37.54 30.25 11.19
C VAL A 689 -37.51 30.65 12.66
N LEU A 690 -37.42 29.68 13.58
CA LEU A 690 -37.42 29.96 15.02
C LEU A 690 -36.07 30.52 15.51
N ASP A 691 -34.94 30.03 14.98
CA ASP A 691 -33.60 30.57 15.30
C ASP A 691 -33.44 32.03 14.81
N ALA A 692 -34.04 32.37 13.66
CA ALA A 692 -34.07 33.74 13.14
C ALA A 692 -34.91 34.69 14.01
N ARG A 693 -35.92 34.17 14.72
CA ARG A 693 -36.74 34.98 15.64
C ARG A 693 -36.09 35.17 17.00
N SER A 694 -35.39 34.16 17.53
CA SER A 694 -34.62 34.29 18.77
C SER A 694 -33.42 35.24 18.65
N THR A 695 -32.93 35.48 17.43
CA THR A 695 -31.83 36.43 17.16
C THR A 695 -32.31 37.88 16.97
N GLN A 696 -33.61 38.11 16.74
CA GLN A 696 -34.20 39.45 16.64
C GLN A 696 -34.67 40.05 17.98
N GLU A 697 -34.80 39.27 19.06
CA GLU A 697 -35.09 39.81 20.40
C GLU A 697 -33.86 40.46 21.07
N ASP A 698 -32.64 40.18 20.59
CA ASP A 698 -31.37 40.62 21.22
C ASP A 698 -30.59 41.69 20.43
N SER A 699 -31.21 42.34 19.44
CA SER A 699 -30.56 43.41 18.67
C SER A 699 -31.49 44.60 18.41
N THR A 700 -31.58 45.51 19.39
CA THR A 700 -31.87 46.92 19.10
C THR A 700 -30.57 47.61 18.70
N PRO A 701 -30.53 48.17 17.48
CA PRO A 701 -30.10 49.56 17.39
C PRO A 701 -31.03 50.41 16.52
N THR A 702 -31.36 51.55 17.11
CA THR A 702 -31.65 52.87 16.55
C THR A 702 -31.60 53.05 15.02
N LEU A 703 -32.72 53.60 14.53
CA LEU A 703 -32.93 54.30 13.26
C LEU A 703 -31.71 55.11 12.79
N GLN A 704 -31.32 54.89 11.54
CA GLN A 704 -30.98 55.97 10.62
C GLN A 704 -31.44 55.61 9.21
N THR A 705 -32.21 56.54 8.66
CA THR A 705 -32.73 56.61 7.30
C THR A 705 -31.59 56.80 6.31
N ASP A 706 -31.66 56.15 5.14
CA ASP A 706 -31.61 56.88 3.86
C ASP A 706 -31.91 55.98 2.65
N THR A 707 -32.94 56.43 1.92
CA THR A 707 -33.14 56.46 0.46
C THR A 707 -32.35 55.50 -0.44
N SER A 708 -33.03 54.64 -1.20
CA SER A 708 -33.48 54.93 -2.58
C SER A 708 -33.87 53.62 -3.34
N ASN A 709 -35.10 53.61 -3.87
CA ASN A 709 -35.61 53.10 -5.17
C ASN A 709 -34.61 52.38 -6.10
N GLU A 710 -34.94 51.45 -7.00
CA GLU A 710 -36.15 50.81 -7.57
C GLU A 710 -35.56 49.64 -8.44
N VAL A 711 -36.07 48.40 -8.46
CA VAL A 711 -37.08 47.83 -9.40
C VAL A 711 -36.96 48.42 -10.83
N VAL A 712 -36.90 47.72 -11.98
CA VAL A 712 -37.56 46.50 -12.46
C VAL A 712 -36.80 46.01 -13.72
N ASP A 713 -36.93 44.71 -13.95
CA ASP A 713 -37.22 44.03 -15.22
C ASP A 713 -36.15 43.64 -16.24
N ASN A 714 -36.19 42.32 -16.47
CA ASN A 714 -35.75 41.62 -17.65
C ASN A 714 -36.77 41.80 -18.77
N THR A 715 -36.30 41.89 -20.02
CA THR A 715 -36.64 40.98 -21.12
C THR A 715 -36.11 41.53 -22.44
N VAL A 716 -35.62 40.63 -23.30
CA VAL A 716 -35.94 40.47 -24.73
C VAL A 716 -34.81 39.70 -25.42
N ALA A 717 -35.21 38.76 -26.28
CA ALA A 717 -34.37 37.81 -26.98
C ALA A 717 -33.96 38.24 -28.41
N THR A 718 -32.75 37.81 -28.80
CA THR A 718 -32.25 37.38 -30.15
C THR A 718 -32.11 38.40 -31.31
N PRO A 719 -31.29 38.17 -32.37
CA PRO A 719 -30.16 37.22 -32.60
C PRO A 719 -28.93 37.79 -33.41
N GLN A 720 -27.91 36.92 -33.63
CA GLN A 720 -26.84 36.92 -34.66
C GLN A 720 -25.62 37.88 -34.54
N GLN A 721 -24.39 37.32 -34.51
CA GLN A 721 -23.47 37.27 -35.66
C GLN A 721 -22.12 36.57 -35.36
N ILE A 722 -21.60 35.93 -36.41
CA ILE A 722 -20.35 35.17 -36.53
C ILE A 722 -19.16 36.14 -36.65
N ILE A 723 -18.07 35.88 -35.92
CA ILE A 723 -16.72 36.34 -36.30
C ILE A 723 -15.74 35.17 -36.10
N THR A 724 -15.21 34.69 -37.22
CA THR A 724 -14.06 33.80 -37.36
C THR A 724 -12.76 34.58 -37.13
N GLN A 725 -11.81 34.00 -36.39
CA GLN A 725 -10.39 34.31 -36.54
C GLN A 725 -9.59 33.01 -36.60
N ASP A 726 -8.93 32.82 -37.74
CA ASP A 726 -7.92 31.80 -38.00
C ASP A 726 -6.67 32.03 -37.15
N THR A 727 -6.08 30.94 -36.66
CA THR A 727 -4.65 30.85 -36.32
C THR A 727 -4.22 29.38 -36.56
N PRO A 728 -2.93 29.08 -36.74
CA PRO A 728 -2.39 28.55 -37.98
C PRO A 728 -2.08 27.04 -37.92
N LEU A 729 -2.11 26.41 -39.12
CA LEU A 729 -1.37 25.19 -39.52
C LEU A 729 -1.18 24.14 -38.41
N HIS A 730 -2.21 23.31 -38.21
CA HIS A 730 -2.03 22.00 -37.61
C HIS A 730 -1.15 21.13 -38.53
N GLU A 731 0.02 20.74 -38.03
CA GLU A 731 0.64 19.47 -38.44
C GLU A 731 -0.41 18.37 -38.29
N ASN A 732 -0.47 17.51 -39.31
CA ASN A 732 -1.45 16.43 -39.42
C ASN A 732 -1.14 15.37 -38.33
N LEU A 733 -1.63 15.59 -37.11
CA LEU A 733 -1.59 14.61 -36.02
C LEU A 733 -2.64 13.54 -36.33
N GLU A 734 -2.18 12.36 -36.73
CA GLU A 734 -3.03 11.19 -37.01
C GLU A 734 -3.88 10.83 -35.78
N GLN A 735 -5.16 10.53 -36.01
CA GLN A 735 -6.14 10.28 -34.95
C GLN A 735 -6.11 8.81 -34.48
N PRO A 736 -6.32 8.53 -33.18
CA PRO A 736 -6.40 7.17 -32.66
C PRO A 736 -7.69 6.46 -33.12
N GLU A 737 -7.59 5.15 -33.36
CA GLU A 737 -8.70 4.26 -33.73
C GLU A 737 -8.99 3.29 -32.57
N PHE A 738 -10.24 3.22 -32.14
CA PHE A 738 -10.70 2.26 -31.13
C PHE A 738 -11.37 1.05 -31.79
N ARG A 739 -11.09 -0.16 -31.31
CA ARG A 739 -11.73 -1.40 -31.73
C ARG A 739 -12.21 -2.18 -30.51
N ILE A 740 -13.14 -3.12 -30.68
CA ILE A 740 -13.56 -4.02 -29.60
C ILE A 740 -12.91 -5.38 -29.85
N GLN A 741 -12.07 -5.86 -28.94
CA GLN A 741 -11.55 -7.22 -28.98
C GLN A 741 -12.61 -8.17 -28.43
N ILE A 742 -13.01 -9.14 -29.25
CA ILE A 742 -14.00 -10.17 -28.95
C ILE A 742 -13.40 -11.23 -28.03
N GLY A 743 -12.16 -11.63 -28.33
CA GLY A 743 -11.42 -12.66 -27.60
C GLY A 743 -10.30 -13.28 -28.42
N ALA A 744 -9.50 -14.13 -27.79
CA ALA A 744 -8.48 -14.94 -28.43
C ALA A 744 -8.93 -16.41 -28.45
N PHE A 745 -8.86 -17.06 -29.61
CA PHE A 745 -9.42 -18.40 -29.79
C PHE A 745 -8.47 -19.34 -30.53
N ARG A 746 -8.37 -20.59 -30.07
CA ARG A 746 -7.66 -21.68 -30.78
C ARG A 746 -8.45 -22.22 -31.98
N LYS A 747 -9.78 -22.18 -31.91
CA LYS A 747 -10.71 -22.58 -32.99
C LYS A 747 -11.62 -21.41 -33.32
N ARG A 748 -12.07 -21.31 -34.57
CA ARG A 748 -12.94 -20.20 -35.00
C ARG A 748 -14.16 -20.09 -34.06
N PRO A 749 -14.50 -18.89 -33.56
CA PRO A 749 -15.69 -18.65 -32.75
C PRO A 749 -16.98 -18.99 -33.51
N ASP A 750 -18.11 -19.07 -32.81
CA ASP A 750 -19.41 -19.35 -33.42
C ASP A 750 -19.69 -18.37 -34.58
N ALA A 751 -19.86 -18.94 -35.78
CA ALA A 751 -20.09 -18.19 -37.01
C ALA A 751 -21.41 -17.42 -36.96
N THR A 752 -22.41 -17.90 -36.22
CA THR A 752 -23.73 -17.26 -36.08
C THR A 752 -23.63 -16.01 -35.21
N ALA A 753 -22.88 -16.08 -34.12
CA ALA A 753 -22.60 -14.94 -33.24
C ALA A 753 -21.70 -13.90 -33.93
N LEU A 754 -20.66 -14.35 -34.65
CA LEU A 754 -19.79 -13.44 -35.42
C LEU A 754 -20.52 -12.71 -36.55
N ALA A 755 -21.53 -13.35 -37.17
CA ALA A 755 -22.33 -12.74 -38.23
C ALA A 755 -23.22 -11.59 -37.74
N GLN A 756 -23.47 -11.48 -36.43
CA GLN A 756 -24.25 -10.40 -35.81
C GLN A 756 -23.41 -9.13 -35.57
N LEU A 757 -22.09 -9.20 -35.77
CA LEU A 757 -21.15 -8.13 -35.42
C LEU A 757 -20.54 -7.48 -36.67
N PRO A 758 -20.43 -6.15 -36.73
CA PRO A 758 -19.85 -5.44 -37.87
C PRO A 758 -18.30 -5.51 -37.87
N ASP A 759 -17.71 -5.46 -39.08
CA ASP A 759 -16.28 -5.22 -39.30
C ASP A 759 -15.31 -6.11 -38.51
N ILE A 760 -15.45 -7.43 -38.68
CA ILE A 760 -14.55 -8.41 -38.05
C ILE A 760 -13.15 -8.34 -38.65
N THR A 761 -12.13 -8.21 -37.79
CA THR A 761 -10.72 -8.32 -38.15
C THR A 761 -10.01 -9.32 -37.24
N THR A 762 -8.92 -9.93 -37.72
CA THR A 762 -8.21 -10.99 -37.00
C THR A 762 -6.71 -10.79 -37.00
N GLU A 763 -6.06 -11.20 -35.92
CA GLU A 763 -4.61 -11.23 -35.78
C GLU A 763 -4.14 -12.62 -35.31
N VAL A 764 -3.19 -13.22 -36.02
CA VAL A 764 -2.65 -14.56 -35.72
C VAL A 764 -1.40 -14.45 -34.86
N ILE A 765 -1.35 -15.24 -33.78
CA ILE A 765 -0.21 -15.33 -32.85
C ILE A 765 0.59 -16.59 -33.19
N ASP A 766 1.84 -16.41 -33.60
CA ASP A 766 2.66 -17.42 -34.30
C ASP A 766 3.11 -18.64 -33.44
N ALA A 767 2.78 -18.71 -32.15
CA ALA A 767 3.25 -19.77 -31.25
C ALA A 767 2.19 -20.81 -30.80
N GLY A 768 0.90 -20.66 -31.14
CA GLY A 768 -0.14 -21.51 -30.55
C GLY A 768 -1.42 -21.77 -31.36
N ASN A 769 -1.45 -21.49 -32.67
CA ASN A 769 -2.69 -21.52 -33.47
C ASN A 769 -3.84 -20.67 -32.87
N VAL A 770 -3.50 -19.61 -32.12
CA VAL A 770 -4.47 -18.71 -31.50
C VAL A 770 -4.68 -17.50 -32.40
N THR A 771 -5.94 -17.15 -32.64
CA THR A 771 -6.33 -15.97 -33.42
C THR A 771 -7.10 -15.00 -32.51
N LYS A 772 -6.65 -13.76 -32.42
CA LYS A 772 -7.40 -12.65 -31.80
C LYS A 772 -8.44 -12.14 -32.78
N TYR A 773 -9.66 -11.94 -32.31
CA TYR A 773 -10.75 -11.39 -33.11
C TYR A 773 -11.15 -10.01 -32.57
N PHE A 774 -11.31 -9.06 -33.47
CA PHE A 774 -11.75 -7.69 -33.19
C PHE A 774 -12.98 -7.35 -34.02
N THR A 775 -13.83 -6.45 -33.53
CA THR A 775 -15.03 -5.93 -34.20
C THR A 775 -15.13 -4.42 -34.06
N GLY A 776 -15.64 -3.77 -35.10
CA GLY A 776 -15.87 -2.34 -35.14
C GLY A 776 -14.59 -1.49 -35.20
N ARG A 777 -14.73 -0.30 -35.76
CA ARG A 777 -13.70 0.74 -35.79
C ARG A 777 -14.33 2.08 -35.44
N TYR A 778 -13.90 2.67 -34.34
CA TYR A 778 -14.52 3.85 -33.75
C TYR A 778 -13.49 4.96 -33.59
N LYS A 779 -13.91 6.21 -33.77
CA LYS A 779 -13.02 7.38 -33.64
C LYS A 779 -12.92 7.91 -32.21
N THR A 780 -13.82 7.47 -31.33
CA THR A 780 -13.88 7.89 -29.93
C THR A 780 -14.19 6.69 -29.04
N TYR A 781 -13.70 6.72 -27.80
CA TYR A 781 -13.97 5.70 -26.79
C TYR A 781 -15.46 5.57 -26.49
N LEU A 782 -16.20 6.69 -26.45
CA LEU A 782 -17.64 6.69 -26.18
C LEU A 782 -18.42 5.88 -27.23
N GLN A 783 -18.05 6.00 -28.51
CA GLN A 783 -18.65 5.20 -29.59
C GLN A 783 -18.37 3.71 -29.42
N ALA A 784 -17.12 3.34 -29.10
CA ALA A 784 -16.74 1.95 -28.83
C ALA A 784 -17.46 1.40 -27.58
N SER A 785 -17.61 2.22 -26.53
CA SER A 785 -18.31 1.86 -25.29
C SER A 785 -19.80 1.61 -25.52
N ASN A 786 -20.45 2.43 -26.34
CA ASN A 786 -21.87 2.23 -26.66
C ASN A 786 -22.10 0.94 -27.47
N ALA A 787 -21.15 0.57 -28.34
CA ALA A 787 -21.23 -0.65 -29.12
C ALA A 787 -20.84 -1.91 -28.32
N LEU A 788 -20.10 -1.77 -27.22
CA LEU A 788 -19.61 -2.89 -26.41
C LEU A 788 -20.74 -3.76 -25.84
N SER A 789 -21.84 -3.15 -25.41
CA SER A 789 -23.01 -3.88 -24.88
C SER A 789 -23.61 -4.84 -25.91
N GLN A 790 -23.68 -4.43 -27.18
CA GLN A 790 -24.19 -5.26 -28.28
C GLN A 790 -23.26 -6.44 -28.57
N VAL A 791 -21.93 -6.25 -28.47
CA VAL A 791 -20.95 -7.33 -28.64
C VAL A 791 -21.09 -8.37 -27.52
N LYS A 792 -21.34 -7.92 -26.29
CA LYS A 792 -21.56 -8.81 -25.15
C LYS A 792 -22.87 -9.59 -25.27
N GLU A 793 -23.95 -8.92 -25.68
CA GLU A 793 -25.26 -9.55 -25.92
C GLU A 793 -25.24 -10.56 -27.08
N ALA A 794 -24.39 -10.35 -28.10
CA ALA A 794 -24.19 -11.28 -29.22
C ALA A 794 -23.47 -12.59 -28.83
N GLY A 795 -23.12 -12.77 -27.55
CA GLY A 795 -22.54 -14.01 -27.03
C GLY A 795 -21.06 -13.92 -26.63
N PHE A 796 -20.48 -12.72 -26.59
CA PHE A 796 -19.08 -12.49 -26.19
C PHE A 796 -18.97 -11.63 -24.93
N PRO A 797 -19.37 -12.17 -23.75
CA PRO A 797 -19.43 -11.40 -22.50
C PRO A 797 -18.07 -10.83 -22.06
N GLY A 798 -16.98 -11.47 -22.48
CA GLY A 798 -15.60 -11.07 -22.20
C GLY A 798 -15.01 -10.02 -23.15
N ALA A 799 -15.80 -9.47 -24.09
CA ALA A 799 -15.30 -8.46 -25.01
C ALA A 799 -14.94 -7.13 -24.32
N PHE A 800 -13.95 -6.41 -24.85
CA PHE A 800 -13.42 -5.16 -24.28
C PHE A 800 -12.84 -4.24 -25.37
N ILE A 801 -12.59 -2.96 -25.03
CA ILE A 801 -12.11 -1.95 -25.99
C ILE A 801 -10.58 -1.91 -26.00
N VAL A 802 -10.01 -1.79 -27.19
CA VAL A 802 -8.58 -1.59 -27.46
C VAL A 802 -8.40 -0.37 -28.39
N SER A 803 -7.20 0.21 -28.40
CA SER A 803 -6.90 1.40 -29.23
C SER A 803 -5.62 1.23 -30.04
N PHE A 804 -5.58 1.88 -31.20
CA PHE A 804 -4.49 1.84 -32.16
C PHE A 804 -4.17 3.25 -32.66
N LEU A 805 -2.90 3.52 -32.90
CA LEU A 805 -2.41 4.70 -33.62
C LEU A 805 -1.42 4.20 -34.67
N ASN A 806 -1.66 4.52 -35.94
CA ASN A 806 -0.84 4.06 -37.07
C ASN A 806 -0.69 2.54 -37.14
N GLN A 807 -1.78 1.81 -36.89
CA GLN A 807 -1.83 0.35 -36.80
C GLN A 807 -1.01 -0.26 -35.65
N LYS A 808 -0.35 0.56 -34.80
CA LYS A 808 0.30 0.13 -33.57
C LYS A 808 -0.68 0.24 -32.41
N GLN A 809 -0.80 -0.81 -31.60
CA GLN A 809 -1.65 -0.76 -30.40
C GLN A 809 -1.07 0.27 -29.42
N ILE A 810 -1.93 1.11 -28.86
CA ILE A 810 -1.60 2.12 -27.84
C ILE A 810 -2.60 2.04 -26.68
N PRO A 811 -2.31 2.62 -25.51
CA PRO A 811 -3.23 2.63 -24.38
C PRO A 811 -4.51 3.38 -24.66
N VAL A 812 -5.60 2.88 -24.11
CA VAL A 812 -6.91 3.52 -24.23
C VAL A 812 -6.89 4.90 -23.56
N SER A 813 -6.19 5.07 -22.43
CA SER A 813 -6.01 6.37 -21.77
C SER A 813 -5.29 7.37 -22.68
N LYS A 814 -4.14 6.99 -23.23
CA LYS A 814 -3.36 7.81 -24.17
C LYS A 814 -4.13 8.11 -25.46
N ALA A 815 -4.88 7.14 -25.98
CA ALA A 815 -5.76 7.35 -27.12
C ALA A 815 -6.88 8.35 -26.80
N ARG A 816 -7.43 8.32 -25.58
CA ARG A 816 -8.46 9.26 -25.11
C ARG A 816 -7.94 10.69 -24.96
N GLU A 817 -6.67 10.89 -24.62
CA GLU A 817 -6.04 12.21 -24.60
C GLU A 817 -5.87 12.81 -26.00
N LEU A 818 -5.70 11.94 -27.00
CA LEU A 818 -5.56 12.28 -28.41
C LEU A 818 -6.91 12.35 -29.16
N GLU A 819 -8.03 12.15 -28.45
CA GLU A 819 -9.36 12.29 -29.04
C GLU A 819 -9.63 13.75 -29.45
N PRO A 820 -10.33 13.97 -30.58
CA PRO A 820 -10.80 15.31 -30.92
C PRO A 820 -11.74 15.81 -29.82
N LYS A 821 -11.33 16.89 -29.14
CA LYS A 821 -12.17 17.58 -28.14
C LYS A 821 -13.34 18.23 -28.87
N ASN A 822 -14.54 17.68 -28.66
CA ASN A 822 -15.80 18.30 -29.10
C ASN A 822 -16.31 19.30 -28.07
#